data_AF-A0A8J7M0Q2-F1
#
_entry.id   AF-A0A8J7M0Q2-F1
#
_cell.length_a   1.000
_cell.length_b   1.000
_cell.length_c   1.000
_cell.angle_alpha   90.00
_cell.angle_beta   90.00
_cell.angle_gamma   90.00
#
_symmetry.space_group_name_H-M   'P 1'
#
loop_
_entity.id
_entity.type
_entity.pdbx_description
1 polymer ?
#
loop_
_entity_poly.entity_id
_entity_poly.type
_entity_poly.pdbx_seq_one_letter_code
_entity_poly.pdbx_strand_id
1 'polypeptide(L)'
;MHSNRFSSALALAGLKDFQRKTVEYVFKRLYGDDLTSRFLVADEVGLGKTLVARGIIAKTLEHLQDQVDRVDVIYICSNAAIATQNVNRLNVSDTDGFSIATRLTYLPRQVRSLRKNKVNFISLTPGTAFDHARSRGGHADERAILYRMLYDLPLAQNERRRRLRVGLLNLLQATAGKDNWRAKANNLPAEDLDADLSKAFRRAILEDAELYAALKEGCERFARYRDYSRIPWEDSELRYDLIGKLRSKLASVCLSALEPDLVILDEFQRFKHLLDGDDEASMLATALFEHPDVRVLLLSATPYKMFTLDQENDEDDHYPDFIKTLNFLFNDSSKVDEVKSLLSEHRTTLHACAKGSACHSGKKTELEQALLKVMCRTERVATTRDHNSMLTEIERPAPLTHADLQHAATVDAVAICVKAGEPIEYWKSAPYLINFLKHYDLRHKLDAQLNAPSDALRGTLSAANGQLLTKDKLEGYQALDPANPRMRVLFEDTIDKGMWQLLWMPPSMPYIEPGGAYRDKDGLTKALVFSSWSAVPDAVASICSYEAERKMIAGTSVSHSELYDKIKPLLRFAVASNDNRLTGMPVIAWLLPSPTLASKIDPLEIALRRGRGTLSVQELKEEVKAVCRSLIETLPDAGEGTRADERWYWAAPILLDSHNGLLDWCKSYSGWRSATPDHESGTRFKDHIDLLVSMAEGSIPLGPQPDDLVDVLCDLALAGPGVCALRALRRIGAGFDASDSNLLSAAARVASGFRSLFNMPETIAMLRGSGEDTYWRLTLQYSIDGNLQAVLDEYVHVLRESLGLQEHSPEEQVAGVAECIQSVLSLRTAQIRIDEIKMSGDGFAVDDFNTRCRFALRFGDIRDDNNQALVRADSVRDAFNSPFRPFVLASTSIGQEGLDFHTWCHAVVHWNLPSNPVDLEQREGRVHRYKGHAVRKNIAERYGLTALSETHVGGDPWQTLFNIASQGKNNGQSDLIPYWIFEDGSARVERRIPLLPYSKEVGKLKRLKQGLALYRMVFGQPRQEDLLFSLSQNGNHESADLAEWLISLQPPETDLNDKPENMSSRGEILFTQEGP
;
A
#
# COMPACT_ATOMS: atom_id res chain seq x y z
N MET A 1 -6.71 -3.32 -44.21
CA MET A 1 -5.89 -3.79 -43.07
C MET A 1 -5.81 -2.63 -42.09
N HIS A 2 -6.65 -2.62 -41.06
CA HIS A 2 -6.53 -1.62 -39.99
C HIS A 2 -5.20 -1.87 -39.27
N SER A 3 -4.34 -0.86 -39.24
CA SER A 3 -3.01 -0.93 -38.66
C SER A 3 -3.12 -0.99 -37.13
N ASN A 4 -2.61 -2.07 -36.52
CA ASN A 4 -2.35 -2.13 -35.08
C ASN A 4 -1.15 -1.22 -34.72
N ARG A 5 -1.27 0.09 -34.96
CA ARG A 5 -0.30 1.08 -34.49
C ARG A 5 -0.58 1.38 -33.02
N PHE A 6 0.47 1.47 -32.22
CA PHE A 6 0.34 1.89 -30.83
C PHE A 6 -0.02 3.38 -30.79
N SER A 7 -1.01 3.75 -29.98
CA SER A 7 -1.38 5.15 -29.75
C SER A 7 -1.32 5.49 -28.26
N SER A 8 -0.70 6.63 -27.93
CA SER A 8 -0.60 7.10 -26.55
C SER A 8 -1.93 7.66 -26.00
N ALA A 9 -2.93 7.91 -26.86
CA ALA A 9 -4.17 8.59 -26.52
C ALA A 9 -4.94 7.93 -25.37
N LEU A 10 -4.99 6.59 -25.32
CA LEU A 10 -5.68 5.86 -24.25
C LEU A 10 -4.99 6.04 -22.90
N ALA A 11 -3.65 5.90 -22.85
CA ALA A 11 -2.88 6.10 -21.63
C ALA A 11 -2.94 7.55 -21.11
N LEU A 12 -3.05 8.53 -22.01
CA LEU A 12 -3.17 9.94 -21.67
C LEU A 12 -4.59 10.35 -21.25
N ALA A 13 -5.63 9.65 -21.71
CA ALA A 13 -7.02 9.98 -21.41
C ALA A 13 -7.37 9.88 -19.92
N GLY A 14 -6.70 8.99 -19.18
CA GLY A 14 -6.86 8.82 -17.73
C GLY A 14 -6.11 9.85 -16.88
N LEU A 15 -5.21 10.64 -17.47
CA LEU A 15 -4.41 11.63 -16.74
C LEU A 15 -5.19 12.91 -16.46
N LYS A 16 -4.95 13.49 -15.29
CA LYS A 16 -5.45 14.82 -14.92
C LYS A 16 -4.68 15.91 -15.65
N ASP A 17 -5.27 17.11 -15.75
CA ASP A 17 -4.70 18.23 -16.52
C ASP A 17 -3.20 18.49 -16.23
N PHE A 18 -2.81 18.60 -14.96
CA PHE A 18 -1.44 18.86 -14.54
C PHE A 18 -0.51 17.67 -14.83
N GLN A 19 -0.99 16.44 -14.67
CA GLN A 19 -0.22 15.23 -14.98
C GLN A 19 0.05 15.16 -16.48
N ARG A 20 -0.97 15.42 -17.30
CA ARG A 20 -0.83 15.49 -18.75
C ARG A 20 0.15 16.59 -19.15
N LYS A 21 0.07 17.76 -18.51
CA LYS A 21 1.01 18.87 -18.72
C LYS A 21 2.46 18.45 -18.42
N THR A 22 2.70 17.75 -17.32
CA THR A 22 4.01 17.17 -16.98
C THR A 22 4.47 16.18 -18.04
N VAL A 23 3.62 15.24 -18.47
CA VAL A 23 3.97 14.24 -19.49
C VAL A 23 4.36 14.92 -20.81
N GLU A 24 3.56 15.87 -21.28
CA GLU A 24 3.82 16.60 -22.51
C GLU A 24 5.14 17.38 -22.43
N TYR A 25 5.38 18.08 -21.33
CA TYR A 25 6.59 18.85 -21.12
C TYR A 25 7.83 17.97 -21.06
N VAL A 26 7.82 16.90 -20.25
CA VAL A 26 8.94 15.97 -20.11
C VAL A 26 9.24 15.29 -21.44
N PHE A 27 8.20 14.85 -22.17
CA PHE A 27 8.38 14.22 -23.48
C PHE A 27 9.04 15.18 -24.48
N LYS A 28 8.60 16.45 -24.53
CA LYS A 28 9.24 17.49 -25.36
C LYS A 28 10.70 17.73 -24.97
N ARG A 29 11.05 17.68 -23.68
CA ARG A 29 12.44 17.82 -23.22
C ARG A 29 13.31 16.60 -23.56
N LEU A 30 12.74 15.39 -23.62
CA LEU A 30 13.51 14.17 -23.94
C LEU A 30 13.67 13.91 -25.45
N TYR A 31 12.67 14.31 -26.27
CA TYR A 31 12.58 13.95 -27.69
C TYR A 31 12.28 15.13 -28.64
N GLY A 32 12.13 16.36 -28.14
CA GLY A 32 11.90 17.56 -28.97
C GLY A 32 13.19 18.27 -29.41
N ASP A 33 13.06 19.52 -29.88
CA ASP A 33 14.17 20.27 -30.51
C ASP A 33 15.28 20.71 -29.53
N ASP A 34 14.93 21.03 -28.28
CA ASP A 34 15.88 21.40 -27.20
C ASP A 34 16.02 20.24 -26.20
N LEU A 35 16.64 19.15 -26.68
CA LEU A 35 16.67 17.87 -25.98
C LEU A 35 17.65 17.82 -24.80
N THR A 36 17.27 17.05 -23.78
CA THR A 36 18.13 16.54 -22.70
C THR A 36 18.03 15.03 -22.64
N SER A 37 19.11 14.36 -22.25
CA SER A 37 19.13 12.90 -22.05
C SER A 37 18.57 12.49 -20.69
N ARG A 38 18.54 13.41 -19.72
CA ARG A 38 18.19 13.13 -18.32
C ARG A 38 17.21 14.19 -17.82
N PHE A 39 16.15 13.76 -17.13
CA PHE A 39 15.11 14.66 -16.62
C PHE A 39 14.57 14.21 -15.26
N LEU A 40 14.27 15.18 -14.38
CA LEU A 40 13.72 14.95 -13.04
C LEU A 40 12.28 15.46 -12.89
N VAL A 41 11.37 14.58 -12.50
CA VAL A 41 10.02 14.93 -12.06
C VAL A 41 9.98 14.92 -10.53
N ALA A 42 9.95 16.12 -9.96
CA ALA A 42 10.00 16.38 -8.53
C ALA A 42 8.64 16.69 -7.88
N ASP A 43 7.54 16.26 -8.51
CA ASP A 43 6.17 16.49 -8.02
C ASP A 43 5.98 16.05 -6.57
N GLU A 44 5.12 16.77 -5.83
CA GLU A 44 4.78 16.48 -4.44
C GLU A 44 4.34 15.01 -4.25
N VAL A 45 4.59 14.48 -3.06
CA VAL A 45 4.22 13.11 -2.69
C VAL A 45 2.72 12.88 -2.95
N GLY A 46 2.39 11.83 -3.70
CA GLY A 46 1.01 11.44 -3.94
C GLY A 46 0.32 12.02 -5.16
N LEU A 47 0.97 12.86 -5.96
CA LEU A 47 0.40 13.42 -7.20
C LEU A 47 0.42 12.48 -8.42
N GLY A 48 0.75 11.20 -8.22
CA GLY A 48 0.67 10.19 -9.28
C GLY A 48 1.88 10.17 -10.24
N LYS A 49 3.11 10.31 -9.72
CA LYS A 49 4.35 10.18 -10.51
C LYS A 49 4.43 8.91 -11.36
N THR A 50 3.89 7.79 -10.88
CA THR A 50 3.79 6.54 -11.65
C THR A 50 2.86 6.67 -12.86
N LEU A 51 1.76 7.44 -12.76
CA LEU A 51 0.87 7.71 -13.91
C LEU A 51 1.53 8.65 -14.91
N VAL A 52 2.28 9.65 -14.43
CA VAL A 52 3.13 10.50 -15.29
C VAL A 52 4.14 9.64 -16.03
N ALA A 53 4.83 8.72 -15.35
CA ALA A 53 5.75 7.77 -15.97
C ALA A 53 5.06 6.86 -17.00
N ARG A 54 3.86 6.34 -16.70
CA ARG A 54 3.02 5.58 -17.65
C ARG A 54 2.73 6.39 -18.93
N GLY A 55 2.37 7.67 -18.78
CA GLY A 55 2.13 8.57 -19.90
C GLY A 55 3.39 8.81 -20.73
N ILE A 56 4.54 9.03 -20.09
CA ILE A 56 5.83 9.20 -20.77
C ILE A 56 6.20 7.93 -21.54
N ILE A 57 6.07 6.75 -20.93
CA ILE A 57 6.27 5.46 -21.59
C ILE A 57 5.39 5.36 -22.83
N ALA A 58 4.10 5.66 -22.73
CA ALA A 58 3.19 5.58 -23.87
C ALA A 58 3.62 6.49 -25.03
N LYS A 59 4.02 7.75 -24.75
CA LYS A 59 4.53 8.65 -25.80
C LYS A 59 5.86 8.17 -26.38
N THR A 60 6.75 7.62 -25.56
CA THR A 60 8.02 7.02 -26.02
C THR A 60 7.76 5.85 -26.96
N LEU A 61 6.84 4.94 -26.61
CA LEU A 61 6.46 3.82 -27.49
C LEU A 61 5.86 4.31 -28.81
N GLU A 62 4.96 5.30 -28.76
CA GLU A 62 4.35 5.87 -29.96
C GLU A 62 5.38 6.52 -30.89
N HIS A 63 6.42 7.16 -30.33
CA HIS A 63 7.50 7.80 -31.06
C HIS A 63 8.53 6.81 -31.65
N LEU A 64 8.91 5.79 -30.87
CA LEU A 64 9.95 4.83 -31.24
C LEU A 64 9.45 3.65 -32.08
N GLN A 65 8.14 3.38 -32.15
CA GLN A 65 7.58 2.20 -32.83
C GLN A 65 7.98 2.03 -34.31
N ASP A 66 8.36 3.11 -34.99
CA ASP A 66 8.83 3.11 -36.39
C ASP A 66 10.35 3.34 -36.53
N GLN A 67 11.05 3.65 -35.43
CA GLN A 67 12.47 4.03 -35.43
C GLN A 67 13.39 2.89 -34.99
N VAL A 68 12.90 2.01 -34.11
CA VAL A 68 13.67 0.88 -33.56
C VAL A 68 12.90 -0.43 -33.71
N ASP A 69 13.63 -1.53 -33.85
CA ASP A 69 13.04 -2.88 -34.00
C ASP A 69 12.38 -3.37 -32.70
N ARG A 70 12.90 -2.91 -31.54
CA ARG A 70 12.51 -3.31 -30.18
C ARG A 70 12.67 -2.11 -29.25
N VAL A 71 11.68 -1.87 -28.38
CA VAL A 71 11.75 -0.85 -27.33
C VAL A 71 11.91 -1.50 -25.97
N ASP A 72 12.99 -1.18 -25.24
CA ASP A 72 13.27 -1.70 -23.91
C ASP A 72 13.16 -0.61 -22.84
N VAL A 73 12.17 -0.75 -21.96
CA VAL A 73 11.92 0.15 -20.84
C VAL A 73 12.41 -0.51 -19.55
N ILE A 74 13.36 0.13 -18.86
CA ILE A 74 13.91 -0.36 -17.59
C ILE A 74 13.38 0.48 -16.44
N TYR A 75 12.72 -0.16 -15.48
CA TYR A 75 12.20 0.47 -14.27
C TYR A 75 13.00 0.03 -13.04
N ILE A 76 13.67 0.97 -12.37
CA ILE A 76 14.47 0.75 -11.17
C ILE A 76 13.70 1.30 -9.97
N CYS A 77 13.48 0.46 -8.96
CA CYS A 77 12.77 0.85 -7.74
C CYS A 77 13.41 0.26 -6.48
N SER A 78 13.05 0.83 -5.32
CA SER A 78 13.69 0.47 -4.04
C SER A 78 13.27 -0.90 -3.46
N ASN A 79 12.14 -1.47 -3.89
CA ASN A 79 11.60 -2.72 -3.33
C ASN A 79 10.88 -3.55 -4.40
N ALA A 80 11.09 -4.87 -4.40
CA ALA A 80 10.46 -5.81 -5.33
C ALA A 80 8.92 -5.82 -5.24
N ALA A 81 8.34 -5.62 -4.05
CA ALA A 81 6.89 -5.52 -3.90
C ALA A 81 6.32 -4.28 -4.60
N ILE A 82 7.04 -3.15 -4.50
CA ILE A 82 6.70 -1.90 -5.21
C ILE A 82 6.87 -2.09 -6.72
N ALA A 83 7.91 -2.82 -7.14
CA ALA A 83 8.16 -3.16 -8.54
C ALA A 83 6.95 -3.85 -9.17
N THR A 84 6.47 -4.94 -8.57
CA THR A 84 5.34 -5.72 -9.10
C THR A 84 4.07 -4.87 -9.21
N GLN A 85 3.77 -4.06 -8.18
CA GLN A 85 2.59 -3.20 -8.19
C GLN A 85 2.67 -2.09 -9.25
N ASN A 86 3.79 -1.39 -9.32
CA ASN A 86 3.95 -0.27 -10.23
C ASN A 86 4.06 -0.74 -11.68
N VAL A 87 4.67 -1.90 -11.95
CA VAL A 87 4.78 -2.44 -13.30
C VAL A 87 3.40 -2.72 -13.90
N ASN A 88 2.45 -3.28 -13.14
CA ASN A 88 1.07 -3.47 -13.61
C ASN A 88 0.40 -2.13 -13.98
N ARG A 89 0.74 -1.04 -13.28
CA ARG A 89 0.23 0.31 -13.56
C ARG A 89 0.98 1.01 -14.70
N LEU A 90 2.23 0.64 -14.97
CA LEU A 90 3.09 1.24 -15.99
C LEU A 90 2.93 0.55 -17.36
N ASN A 91 2.50 -0.71 -17.40
CA ASN A 91 2.29 -1.42 -18.64
C ASN A 91 1.12 -0.79 -19.43
N VAL A 92 1.37 -0.46 -20.69
CA VAL A 92 0.42 0.23 -21.59
C VAL A 92 0.09 -0.59 -22.84
N SER A 93 0.65 -1.79 -22.98
CA SER A 93 0.44 -2.67 -24.13
C SER A 93 -0.41 -3.90 -23.76
N ASP A 94 -1.39 -4.26 -24.60
CA ASP A 94 -2.23 -5.48 -24.48
C ASP A 94 -1.48 -6.79 -24.73
N THR A 95 -0.26 -6.70 -25.28
CA THR A 95 0.66 -7.84 -25.29
C THR A 95 1.05 -8.13 -23.85
N ASP A 96 1.04 -9.40 -23.42
CA ASP A 96 1.60 -9.89 -22.15
C ASP A 96 3.03 -9.35 -21.95
N GLY A 97 3.11 -8.11 -21.49
CA GLY A 97 4.31 -7.32 -21.38
C GLY A 97 5.16 -8.05 -20.37
N PHE A 98 6.26 -8.62 -20.86
CA PHE A 98 7.07 -9.55 -20.09
C PHE A 98 7.70 -8.82 -18.91
N SER A 99 7.00 -8.79 -17.78
CA SER A 99 7.41 -8.13 -16.54
C SER A 99 8.29 -9.08 -15.75
N ILE A 100 9.58 -8.77 -15.72
CA ILE A 100 10.52 -9.55 -14.93
C ILE A 100 11.01 -8.72 -13.76
N ALA A 101 10.76 -9.20 -12.55
CA ALA A 101 11.54 -8.83 -11.38
C ALA A 101 12.75 -9.78 -11.30
N THR A 102 13.85 -9.47 -12.00
CA THR A 102 15.03 -10.34 -12.02
C THR A 102 16.31 -9.65 -11.58
N ARG A 103 17.21 -10.49 -11.03
CA ARG A 103 18.64 -10.22 -10.97
C ARG A 103 19.19 -10.25 -12.40
N LEU A 104 20.11 -9.34 -12.77
CA LEU A 104 20.74 -9.30 -14.10
C LEU A 104 21.35 -10.65 -14.51
N THR A 105 21.86 -11.41 -13.55
CA THR A 105 22.44 -12.76 -13.73
C THR A 105 21.43 -13.83 -14.17
N TYR A 106 20.11 -13.58 -14.09
CA TYR A 106 19.06 -14.47 -14.61
C TYR A 106 18.63 -14.16 -16.04
N LEU A 107 19.02 -12.99 -16.56
CA LEU A 107 18.72 -12.57 -17.93
C LEU A 107 19.10 -13.59 -19.01
N PRO A 108 20.20 -14.38 -18.91
CA PRO A 108 20.55 -15.37 -19.93
C PRO A 108 19.45 -16.40 -20.21
N ARG A 109 18.54 -16.68 -19.27
CA ARG A 109 17.39 -17.58 -19.48
C ARG A 109 16.25 -16.95 -20.27
N GLN A 110 16.27 -15.63 -20.42
CA GLN A 110 15.11 -14.81 -20.79
C GLN A 110 15.36 -13.92 -22.01
N VAL A 111 16.61 -13.67 -22.42
CA VAL A 111 16.91 -12.83 -23.61
C VAL A 111 16.23 -13.33 -24.88
N ARG A 112 16.07 -14.65 -25.05
CA ARG A 112 15.36 -15.20 -26.21
C ARG A 112 13.89 -14.82 -26.27
N SER A 113 13.22 -14.62 -25.13
CA SER A 113 11.85 -14.11 -25.10
C SER A 113 11.82 -12.60 -25.34
N LEU A 114 12.81 -11.85 -24.85
CA LEU A 114 12.92 -10.40 -25.09
C LEU A 114 13.04 -10.05 -26.58
N ARG A 115 13.84 -10.82 -27.35
CA ARG A 115 13.99 -10.62 -28.80
C ARG A 115 12.73 -10.93 -29.62
N LYS A 116 11.74 -11.63 -29.06
CA LYS A 116 10.48 -11.94 -29.76
C LYS A 116 9.45 -10.83 -29.64
N ASN A 117 9.60 -9.95 -28.66
CA ASN A 117 8.65 -8.90 -28.35
C ASN A 117 9.14 -7.57 -28.96
N LYS A 118 8.20 -6.76 -29.47
CA LYS A 118 8.49 -5.40 -29.91
C LYS A 118 8.68 -4.41 -28.74
N VAL A 119 8.10 -4.71 -27.58
CA VAL A 119 8.18 -3.88 -26.38
C VAL A 119 8.49 -4.76 -25.17
N ASN A 120 9.49 -4.39 -24.36
CA ASN A 120 9.83 -5.08 -23.13
C ASN A 120 9.84 -4.13 -21.93
N PHE A 121 9.34 -4.63 -20.80
CA PHE A 121 9.32 -3.93 -19.52
C PHE A 121 10.13 -4.69 -18.48
N ILE A 122 11.29 -4.16 -18.10
CA ILE A 122 12.24 -4.84 -17.21
C ILE A 122 12.28 -4.11 -15.87
N SER A 123 11.97 -4.81 -14.78
CA SER A 123 12.00 -4.22 -13.44
C SER A 123 13.21 -4.70 -12.64
N LEU A 124 13.99 -3.76 -12.10
CA LEU A 124 15.20 -4.02 -11.34
C LEU A 124 15.10 -3.40 -9.94
N THR A 125 15.72 -4.06 -8.96
CA THR A 125 15.90 -3.48 -7.62
C THR A 125 17.38 -3.37 -7.30
N PRO A 126 17.90 -2.21 -6.88
CA PRO A 126 19.34 -1.99 -6.76
C PRO A 126 20.08 -3.03 -5.91
N GLY A 127 19.52 -3.35 -4.74
CA GLY A 127 20.12 -4.31 -3.81
C GLY A 127 20.16 -5.76 -4.32
N THR A 128 19.47 -6.09 -5.41
CA THR A 128 19.51 -7.44 -6.00
C THR A 128 20.10 -7.47 -7.42
N ALA A 129 19.95 -6.37 -8.17
CA ALA A 129 20.41 -6.22 -9.54
C ALA A 129 21.86 -5.72 -9.63
N PHE A 130 22.26 -4.79 -8.75
CA PHE A 130 23.57 -4.13 -8.81
C PHE A 130 24.47 -4.45 -7.60
N ASP A 131 23.90 -4.69 -6.40
CA ASP A 131 24.69 -5.06 -5.21
C ASP A 131 24.98 -6.57 -5.17
N HIS A 132 26.09 -6.97 -5.82
CA HIS A 132 26.59 -8.35 -5.77
C HIS A 132 27.46 -8.64 -4.54
N ALA A 133 27.80 -7.61 -3.75
CA ALA A 133 28.75 -7.69 -2.62
C ALA A 133 28.11 -8.20 -1.32
N ARG A 134 26.82 -7.91 -1.05
CA ARG A 134 26.13 -8.40 0.17
C ARG A 134 26.01 -9.92 0.29
N SER A 135 26.01 -10.64 -0.83
CA SER A 135 26.04 -12.11 -0.86
C SER A 135 27.15 -12.58 -1.80
N ARG A 136 28.35 -12.72 -1.24
CA ARG A 136 29.55 -13.17 -1.98
C ARG A 136 29.35 -14.49 -2.74
N GLY A 137 28.42 -15.35 -2.29
CA GLY A 137 28.11 -16.63 -2.92
C GLY A 137 26.94 -16.62 -3.91
N GLY A 138 26.08 -15.60 -3.91
CA GLY A 138 24.84 -15.56 -4.71
C GLY A 138 23.87 -16.71 -4.46
N HIS A 139 22.80 -16.78 -5.26
CA HIS A 139 21.82 -17.87 -5.24
C HIS A 139 22.36 -19.11 -5.98
N ALA A 140 21.90 -20.29 -5.57
CA ALA A 140 22.28 -21.54 -6.25
C ALA A 140 21.90 -21.52 -7.74
N ASP A 141 20.78 -20.89 -8.13
CA ASP A 141 20.40 -20.78 -9.55
C ASP A 141 21.36 -19.91 -10.37
N GLU A 142 21.86 -18.81 -9.81
CA GLU A 142 22.83 -17.93 -10.50
C GLU A 142 24.11 -18.71 -10.78
N ARG A 143 24.57 -19.47 -9.79
CA ARG A 143 25.75 -20.32 -9.94
C ARG A 143 25.53 -21.43 -10.96
N ALA A 144 24.32 -21.99 -11.05
CA ALA A 144 23.99 -23.00 -12.07
C ALA A 144 24.06 -22.42 -13.49
N ILE A 145 23.58 -21.18 -13.68
CA ILE A 145 23.70 -20.44 -14.95
C ILE A 145 25.17 -20.21 -15.29
N LEU A 146 25.97 -19.70 -14.34
CA LEU A 146 27.41 -19.52 -14.52
C LEU A 146 28.10 -20.83 -14.93
N TYR A 147 27.85 -21.92 -14.20
CA TYR A 147 28.41 -23.24 -14.52
C TYR A 147 28.11 -23.64 -15.96
N ARG A 148 26.85 -23.48 -16.39
CA ARG A 148 26.40 -23.89 -17.71
C ARG A 148 26.98 -23.02 -18.83
N MET A 149 27.01 -21.70 -18.66
CA MET A 149 27.59 -20.77 -19.65
C MET A 149 29.11 -20.98 -19.79
N LEU A 150 29.80 -21.26 -18.68
CA LEU A 150 31.23 -21.52 -18.63
C LEU A 150 31.61 -22.95 -19.03
N TYR A 151 30.65 -23.85 -19.23
CA TYR A 151 30.90 -25.27 -19.54
C TYR A 151 31.81 -25.46 -20.77
N ASP A 152 31.66 -24.57 -21.76
CA ASP A 152 32.42 -24.58 -23.01
C ASP A 152 33.68 -23.70 -22.98
N LEU A 153 33.96 -23.00 -21.87
CA LEU A 153 35.17 -22.20 -21.70
C LEU A 153 36.43 -23.09 -21.86
N PRO A 154 37.46 -22.66 -22.62
CA PRO A 154 38.61 -23.51 -22.95
C PRO A 154 39.67 -23.60 -21.84
N LEU A 155 39.28 -24.06 -20.64
CA LEU A 155 40.15 -24.11 -19.44
C LEU A 155 41.42 -24.97 -19.61
N ALA A 156 41.37 -26.05 -20.39
CA ALA A 156 42.51 -26.92 -20.74
C ALA A 156 42.14 -27.84 -21.92
N GLN A 157 43.09 -28.66 -22.38
CA GLN A 157 42.87 -29.71 -23.38
C GLN A 157 42.69 -31.10 -22.72
N ASN A 158 42.01 -32.01 -23.43
CA ASN A 158 41.90 -33.44 -23.11
C ASN A 158 41.46 -33.76 -21.66
N GLU A 159 42.09 -34.74 -21.01
CA GLU A 159 41.71 -35.20 -19.66
C GLU A 159 41.80 -34.10 -18.60
N ARG A 160 42.77 -33.18 -18.74
CA ARG A 160 42.90 -32.02 -17.85
C ARG A 160 41.64 -31.16 -17.90
N ARG A 161 41.00 -31.00 -19.07
CA ARG A 161 39.72 -30.27 -19.21
C ARG A 161 38.60 -30.92 -18.40
N ARG A 162 38.47 -32.25 -18.45
CA ARG A 162 37.46 -32.98 -17.66
C ARG A 162 37.65 -32.75 -16.16
N ARG A 163 38.90 -32.81 -15.70
CA ARG A 163 39.25 -32.54 -14.29
C ARG A 163 38.92 -31.10 -13.87
N LEU A 164 39.26 -30.10 -14.69
CA LEU A 164 38.97 -28.70 -14.38
C LEU A 164 37.47 -28.38 -14.38
N ARG A 165 36.66 -29.06 -15.20
CA ARG A 165 35.19 -28.94 -15.16
C ARG A 165 34.61 -29.44 -13.84
N VAL A 166 35.15 -30.53 -13.28
CA VAL A 166 34.78 -30.99 -11.93
C VAL A 166 35.19 -29.95 -10.89
N GLY A 167 36.37 -29.34 -11.06
CA GLY A 167 36.82 -28.22 -10.26
C GLY A 167 35.87 -27.02 -10.28
N LEU A 168 35.44 -26.59 -11.47
CA LEU A 168 34.46 -25.51 -11.64
C LEU A 168 33.12 -25.84 -10.96
N LEU A 169 32.63 -27.07 -11.13
CA LEU A 169 31.39 -27.54 -10.48
C LEU A 169 31.52 -27.49 -8.95
N ASN A 170 32.67 -27.87 -8.40
CA ASN A 170 32.91 -27.85 -6.96
C ASN A 170 33.14 -26.43 -6.41
N LEU A 171 33.79 -25.55 -7.19
CA LEU A 171 33.99 -24.14 -6.86
C LEU A 171 32.64 -23.44 -6.71
N LEU A 172 31.76 -23.60 -7.70
CA LEU A 172 30.44 -22.99 -7.73
C LEU A 172 29.42 -23.63 -6.77
N GLN A 173 29.77 -24.66 -6.00
CA GLN A 173 28.85 -25.24 -5.01
C GLN A 173 28.57 -24.28 -3.83
N ALA A 174 29.58 -23.53 -3.37
CA ALA A 174 29.53 -22.67 -2.19
C ALA A 174 28.97 -23.42 -0.95
N THR A 175 27.91 -22.89 -0.33
CA THR A 175 27.25 -23.46 0.86
C THR A 175 26.15 -24.47 0.53
N ALA A 176 25.86 -24.71 -0.76
CA ALA A 176 24.79 -25.63 -1.15
C ALA A 176 25.16 -27.10 -0.85
N GLY A 177 24.17 -27.89 -0.43
CA GLY A 177 24.31 -29.33 -0.28
C GLY A 177 24.71 -29.99 -1.60
N LYS A 178 25.64 -30.95 -1.55
CA LYS A 178 26.29 -31.54 -2.73
C LYS A 178 25.32 -32.14 -3.75
N ASP A 179 24.36 -32.93 -3.28
CA ASP A 179 23.44 -33.63 -4.18
C ASP A 179 22.44 -32.66 -4.81
N ASN A 180 21.88 -31.75 -4.03
CA ASN A 180 20.98 -30.70 -4.51
C ASN A 180 21.68 -29.77 -5.52
N TRP A 181 22.91 -29.34 -5.23
CA TRP A 181 23.70 -28.51 -6.14
C TRP A 181 23.99 -29.19 -7.47
N ARG A 182 24.44 -30.45 -7.45
CA ARG A 182 24.75 -31.21 -8.67
C ARG A 182 23.51 -31.48 -9.51
N ALA A 183 22.38 -31.79 -8.87
CA ALA A 183 21.10 -31.88 -9.55
C ALA A 183 20.76 -30.56 -10.23
N LYS A 184 20.85 -29.43 -9.51
CA LYS A 184 20.54 -28.11 -10.07
C LYS A 184 21.44 -27.70 -11.25
N ALA A 185 22.75 -27.93 -11.14
CA ALA A 185 23.72 -27.60 -12.18
C ALA A 185 23.59 -28.49 -13.43
N ASN A 186 23.24 -29.78 -13.26
CA ASN A 186 23.09 -30.72 -14.38
C ASN A 186 21.71 -30.66 -15.05
N ASN A 187 20.66 -30.30 -14.29
CA ASN A 187 19.29 -30.23 -14.79
C ASN A 187 18.98 -28.93 -15.55
N LEU A 188 19.93 -28.00 -15.70
CA LEU A 188 19.77 -26.80 -16.51
C LEU A 188 20.27 -27.07 -17.95
N PRO A 189 19.38 -27.22 -18.94
CA PRO A 189 19.76 -27.43 -20.35
C PRO A 189 20.54 -26.22 -20.90
N ALA A 190 21.42 -26.44 -21.89
CA ALA A 190 22.09 -25.29 -22.57
C ALA A 190 21.11 -24.53 -23.48
N GLU A 191 20.12 -25.23 -24.01
CA GLU A 191 19.10 -24.65 -24.88
C GLU A 191 18.21 -23.65 -24.15
N ASP A 192 18.11 -23.73 -22.83
CA ASP A 192 17.41 -22.77 -21.97
C ASP A 192 18.17 -21.45 -21.77
N LEU A 193 19.43 -21.35 -22.26
CA LEU A 193 20.26 -20.15 -22.14
C LEU A 193 20.51 -19.50 -23.51
N ASP A 194 20.60 -18.18 -23.53
CA ASP A 194 20.92 -17.44 -24.75
C ASP A 194 22.34 -17.75 -25.24
N ALA A 195 22.43 -18.17 -26.50
CA ALA A 195 23.68 -18.68 -27.08
C ALA A 195 24.67 -17.55 -27.37
N ASP A 196 24.18 -16.37 -27.77
CA ASP A 196 25.02 -15.23 -28.12
C ASP A 196 25.57 -14.58 -26.85
N LEU A 197 24.72 -14.39 -25.84
CA LEU A 197 25.12 -13.88 -24.54
C LEU A 197 26.08 -14.85 -23.83
N SER A 198 25.87 -16.18 -23.98
CA SER A 198 26.85 -17.18 -23.51
C SER A 198 28.20 -17.07 -24.21
N LYS A 199 28.24 -16.78 -25.51
CA LYS A 199 29.50 -16.54 -26.25
C LYS A 199 30.15 -15.24 -25.81
N ALA A 200 29.38 -14.16 -25.68
CA ALA A 200 29.85 -12.85 -25.24
C ALA A 200 30.46 -12.94 -23.82
N PHE A 201 29.80 -13.64 -22.89
CA PHE A 201 30.31 -13.83 -21.54
C PHE A 201 31.64 -14.60 -21.51
N ARG A 202 31.75 -15.69 -22.27
CA ARG A 202 33.01 -16.43 -22.39
C ARG A 202 34.11 -15.59 -23.01
N ARG A 203 33.80 -14.78 -24.02
CA ARG A 203 34.74 -13.84 -24.65
C ARG A 203 35.23 -12.79 -23.64
N ALA A 204 34.30 -12.17 -22.91
CA ALA A 204 34.62 -11.18 -21.88
C ALA A 204 35.53 -11.74 -20.77
N ILE A 205 35.39 -13.03 -20.42
CA ILE A 205 36.30 -13.69 -19.49
C ILE A 205 37.67 -13.97 -20.13
N LEU A 206 37.71 -14.38 -21.41
CA LEU A 206 38.98 -14.66 -22.09
C LEU A 206 39.82 -13.38 -22.32
N GLU A 207 39.16 -12.25 -22.53
CA GLU A 207 39.81 -10.94 -22.66
C GLU A 207 40.32 -10.41 -21.30
N ASP A 208 39.77 -10.90 -20.19
CA ASP A 208 40.18 -10.61 -18.83
C ASP A 208 41.23 -11.63 -18.35
N ALA A 209 42.48 -11.40 -18.75
CA ALA A 209 43.57 -12.35 -18.53
C ALA A 209 43.78 -12.71 -17.05
N GLU A 210 43.56 -11.76 -16.15
CA GLU A 210 43.73 -11.94 -14.70
C GLU A 210 42.59 -12.79 -14.12
N LEU A 211 41.33 -12.47 -14.44
CA LEU A 211 40.16 -13.26 -14.02
C LEU A 211 40.21 -14.68 -14.59
N TYR A 212 40.62 -14.83 -15.85
CA TYR A 212 40.75 -16.14 -16.49
C TYR A 212 41.82 -17.02 -15.82
N ALA A 213 42.98 -16.45 -15.50
CA ALA A 213 44.05 -17.15 -14.80
C ALA A 213 43.60 -17.58 -13.39
N ALA A 214 42.98 -16.67 -12.63
CA ALA A 214 42.48 -16.95 -11.29
C ALA A 214 41.36 -18.01 -11.29
N LEU A 215 40.44 -17.96 -12.26
CA LEU A 215 39.40 -18.97 -12.44
C LEU A 215 40.00 -20.36 -12.71
N LYS A 216 41.03 -20.43 -13.55
CA LYS A 216 41.72 -21.69 -13.88
C LYS A 216 42.42 -22.27 -12.66
N GLU A 217 43.10 -21.43 -11.87
CA GLU A 217 43.70 -21.82 -10.60
C GLU A 217 42.65 -22.34 -9.60
N GLY A 218 41.55 -21.60 -9.43
CA GLY A 218 40.43 -22.01 -8.59
C GLY A 218 39.89 -23.39 -9.02
N CYS A 219 39.70 -23.62 -10.32
CA CYS A 219 39.31 -24.94 -10.83
C CYS A 219 40.34 -26.03 -10.51
N GLU A 220 41.63 -25.74 -10.51
CA GLU A 220 42.69 -26.70 -10.18
C GLU A 220 42.70 -27.08 -8.70
N ARG A 221 42.49 -26.11 -7.80
CA ARG A 221 42.39 -26.32 -6.36
C ARG A 221 41.13 -27.11 -6.01
N PHE A 222 39.97 -26.67 -6.51
CA PHE A 222 38.67 -27.28 -6.23
C PHE A 222 38.43 -28.65 -6.90
N ALA A 223 39.23 -29.03 -7.89
CA ALA A 223 39.20 -30.38 -8.44
C ALA A 223 39.67 -31.46 -7.45
N ARG A 224 40.41 -31.08 -6.39
CA ARG A 224 41.00 -32.01 -5.41
C ARG A 224 40.08 -32.31 -4.23
N TYR A 225 39.15 -31.40 -3.91
CA TYR A 225 38.26 -31.55 -2.75
C TYR A 225 37.08 -32.49 -3.05
N ARG A 226 36.97 -33.55 -2.23
CA ARG A 226 35.84 -34.50 -2.23
C ARG A 226 34.90 -34.32 -1.02
N ASP A 227 35.44 -33.77 0.07
CA ASP A 227 34.77 -33.47 1.34
C ASP A 227 34.84 -31.96 1.59
N TYR A 228 33.69 -31.32 1.76
CA TYR A 228 33.55 -29.88 1.89
C TYR A 228 33.91 -29.36 3.28
N SER A 229 33.87 -30.20 4.31
CA SER A 229 34.21 -29.83 5.69
C SER A 229 35.71 -29.53 5.89
N ARG A 230 36.53 -29.83 4.87
CA ARG A 230 38.00 -29.74 4.90
C ARG A 230 38.58 -28.67 3.97
N ILE A 231 37.75 -27.76 3.46
CA ILE A 231 38.23 -26.67 2.60
C ILE A 231 38.91 -25.62 3.49
N PRO A 232 40.19 -25.30 3.24
CA PRO A 232 40.89 -24.24 3.98
C PRO A 232 40.22 -22.88 3.79
N TRP A 233 40.35 -21.99 4.78
CA TRP A 233 39.79 -20.64 4.73
C TRP A 233 40.25 -19.86 3.50
N GLU A 234 41.52 -19.96 3.12
CA GLU A 234 42.08 -19.30 1.92
C GLU A 234 41.39 -19.70 0.61
N ASP A 235 41.12 -21.01 0.43
CA ASP A 235 40.42 -21.50 -0.74
C ASP A 235 38.93 -21.12 -0.71
N SER A 236 38.34 -21.01 0.49
CA SER A 236 36.99 -20.50 0.67
C SER A 236 36.89 -19.02 0.30
N GLU A 237 37.84 -18.16 0.70
CA GLU A 237 37.92 -16.76 0.28
C GLU A 237 38.09 -16.66 -1.25
N LEU A 238 39.04 -17.40 -1.84
CA LEU A 238 39.24 -17.45 -3.28
C LEU A 238 37.97 -17.82 -4.05
N ARG A 239 37.22 -18.82 -3.56
CA ARG A 239 35.94 -19.22 -4.14
C ARG A 239 34.96 -18.05 -4.19
N TYR A 240 34.78 -17.35 -3.06
CA TYR A 240 33.79 -16.29 -2.94
C TYR A 240 34.18 -15.05 -3.76
N ASP A 241 35.46 -14.73 -3.82
CA ASP A 241 35.99 -13.69 -4.71
C ASP A 241 35.73 -14.02 -6.18
N LEU A 242 36.05 -15.24 -6.63
CA LEU A 242 35.80 -15.67 -8.00
C LEU A 242 34.31 -15.72 -8.36
N ILE A 243 33.45 -16.18 -7.45
CA ILE A 243 32.00 -16.15 -7.68
C ILE A 243 31.50 -14.71 -7.82
N GLY A 244 31.96 -13.79 -6.97
CA GLY A 244 31.64 -12.36 -7.08
C GLY A 244 32.01 -11.81 -8.46
N LYS A 245 33.29 -11.90 -8.84
CA LYS A 245 33.81 -11.41 -10.13
C LYS A 245 33.09 -12.00 -11.34
N LEU A 246 32.79 -13.31 -11.32
CA LEU A 246 32.04 -13.95 -12.40
C LEU A 246 30.61 -13.43 -12.52
N ARG A 247 29.92 -13.20 -11.39
CA ARG A 247 28.57 -12.65 -11.39
C ARG A 247 28.55 -11.23 -11.93
N SER A 248 29.50 -10.39 -11.52
CA SER A 248 29.62 -9.01 -11.97
C SER A 248 29.96 -8.92 -13.45
N LYS A 249 30.90 -9.74 -13.94
CA LYS A 249 31.22 -9.81 -15.36
C LYS A 249 30.02 -10.28 -16.19
N LEU A 250 29.22 -11.21 -15.67
CA LEU A 250 27.98 -11.64 -16.31
C LEU A 250 26.95 -10.51 -16.34
N ALA A 251 26.77 -9.79 -15.23
CA ALA A 251 25.84 -8.67 -15.14
C ALA A 251 26.20 -7.56 -16.14
N SER A 252 27.48 -7.20 -16.27
CA SER A 252 27.97 -6.25 -17.29
C SER A 252 27.65 -6.70 -18.71
N VAL A 253 27.91 -7.98 -19.04
CA VAL A 253 27.59 -8.53 -20.38
C VAL A 253 26.08 -8.56 -20.64
N CYS A 254 25.28 -8.84 -19.61
CA CYS A 254 23.82 -8.81 -19.72
C CYS A 254 23.31 -7.38 -19.96
N LEU A 255 23.89 -6.40 -19.29
CA LEU A 255 23.51 -5.00 -19.42
C LEU A 255 23.79 -4.47 -20.83
N SER A 256 24.96 -4.78 -21.40
CA SER A 256 25.30 -4.40 -22.78
C SER A 256 24.40 -5.06 -23.83
N ALA A 257 23.72 -6.17 -23.49
CA ALA A 257 22.79 -6.85 -24.39
C ALA A 257 21.34 -6.35 -24.28
N LEU A 258 21.04 -5.47 -23.32
CA LEU A 258 19.69 -4.95 -23.07
C LEU A 258 19.30 -3.73 -23.91
N GLU A 259 20.26 -3.01 -24.53
CA GLU A 259 20.01 -1.85 -25.42
C GLU A 259 18.83 -0.94 -24.95
N PRO A 260 18.91 -0.34 -23.75
CA PRO A 260 17.79 0.39 -23.16
C PRO A 260 17.44 1.68 -23.92
N ASP A 261 16.15 1.93 -24.14
CA ASP A 261 15.65 3.19 -24.73
C ASP A 261 15.21 4.19 -23.66
N LEU A 262 14.61 3.70 -22.57
CA LEU A 262 14.12 4.52 -21.47
C LEU A 262 14.40 3.84 -20.12
N VAL A 263 15.10 4.56 -19.24
CA VAL A 263 15.39 4.13 -17.87
C VAL A 263 14.67 5.03 -16.89
N ILE A 264 13.86 4.45 -16.02
CA ILE A 264 13.07 5.16 -15.02
C ILE A 264 13.58 4.78 -13.63
N LEU A 265 14.03 5.77 -12.86
CA LEU A 265 14.46 5.58 -11.47
C LEU A 265 13.43 6.19 -10.54
N ASP A 266 12.76 5.34 -9.76
CA ASP A 266 11.74 5.75 -8.80
C ASP A 266 12.26 5.75 -7.37
N GLU A 267 11.95 6.81 -6.63
CA GLU A 267 12.49 7.09 -5.29
C GLU A 267 14.04 7.10 -5.28
N PHE A 268 14.66 7.74 -6.28
CA PHE A 268 16.11 7.68 -6.51
C PHE A 268 16.95 8.18 -5.33
N GLN A 269 16.39 9.02 -4.47
CA GLN A 269 17.05 9.52 -3.26
C GLN A 269 17.49 8.39 -2.31
N ARG A 270 16.87 7.21 -2.40
CA ARG A 270 17.26 6.02 -1.63
C ARG A 270 18.55 5.37 -2.12
N PHE A 271 19.00 5.69 -3.32
CA PHE A 271 20.14 5.05 -3.97
C PHE A 271 20.99 6.06 -4.73
N LYS A 272 21.23 7.22 -4.11
CA LYS A 272 22.14 8.27 -4.63
C LYS A 272 23.51 7.75 -5.00
N HIS A 273 24.04 6.77 -4.26
CA HIS A 273 25.30 6.11 -4.57
C HIS A 273 25.37 5.53 -5.99
N LEU A 274 24.24 5.25 -6.66
CA LEU A 274 24.24 4.80 -8.06
C LEU A 274 24.53 5.94 -9.06
N LEU A 275 24.44 7.20 -8.64
CA LEU A 275 24.66 8.36 -9.50
C LEU A 275 26.11 8.87 -9.42
N ASP A 276 26.76 8.73 -8.26
CA ASP A 276 28.06 9.33 -7.97
C ASP A 276 29.00 8.44 -7.12
N GLY A 277 28.70 7.14 -6.97
CA GLY A 277 29.53 6.21 -6.20
C GLY A 277 30.69 5.62 -7.00
N ASP A 278 31.71 5.16 -6.28
CA ASP A 278 32.87 4.43 -6.85
C ASP A 278 32.72 2.90 -6.71
N ASP A 279 31.56 2.42 -6.24
CA ASP A 279 31.32 1.00 -6.06
C ASP A 279 30.87 0.30 -7.35
N GLU A 280 30.96 -1.03 -7.35
CA GLU A 280 30.61 -1.86 -8.51
C GLU A 280 29.15 -1.66 -8.96
N ALA A 281 28.25 -1.38 -8.02
CA ALA A 281 26.85 -1.10 -8.31
C ALA A 281 26.67 0.21 -9.09
N SER A 282 27.38 1.26 -8.70
CA SER A 282 27.44 2.54 -9.40
C SER A 282 28.05 2.42 -10.79
N MET A 283 29.11 1.63 -10.96
CA MET A 283 29.70 1.39 -12.28
C MET A 283 28.72 0.72 -13.26
N LEU A 284 27.98 -0.29 -12.79
CA LEU A 284 26.94 -0.95 -13.59
C LEU A 284 25.77 0.00 -13.89
N ALA A 285 25.35 0.82 -12.94
CA ALA A 285 24.31 1.81 -13.15
C ALA A 285 24.74 2.91 -14.14
N THR A 286 25.98 3.39 -14.05
CA THR A 286 26.56 4.37 -14.97
C THR A 286 26.58 3.83 -16.40
N ALA A 287 27.02 2.58 -16.59
CA ALA A 287 26.99 1.93 -17.90
C ALA A 287 25.57 1.82 -18.50
N LEU A 288 24.53 1.79 -17.66
CA LEU A 288 23.14 1.82 -18.08
C LEU A 288 22.70 3.23 -18.50
N PHE A 289 23.07 4.26 -17.73
CA PHE A 289 22.67 5.65 -17.96
C PHE A 289 23.45 6.35 -19.09
N GLU A 290 24.59 5.78 -19.49
CA GLU A 290 25.46 6.29 -20.56
C GLU A 290 25.32 5.51 -21.87
N HIS A 291 24.40 4.54 -21.95
CA HIS A 291 24.14 3.84 -23.20
C HIS A 291 23.75 4.84 -24.30
N PRO A 292 24.24 4.66 -25.55
CA PRO A 292 23.86 5.53 -26.65
C PRO A 292 22.33 5.63 -26.79
N ASP A 293 21.85 6.84 -27.03
CA ASP A 293 20.44 7.19 -27.26
C ASP A 293 19.44 6.94 -26.11
N VAL A 294 19.90 6.41 -24.96
CA VAL A 294 19.04 6.19 -23.79
C VAL A 294 18.50 7.52 -23.24
N ARG A 295 17.27 7.49 -22.72
CA ARG A 295 16.70 8.57 -21.92
C ARG A 295 16.52 8.13 -20.48
N VAL A 296 16.85 9.01 -19.53
CA VAL A 296 16.76 8.72 -18.10
C VAL A 296 15.75 9.64 -17.43
N LEU A 297 14.76 9.05 -16.78
CA LEU A 297 13.72 9.74 -16.02
C LEU A 297 13.90 9.47 -14.53
N LEU A 298 14.15 10.52 -13.75
CA LEU A 298 14.18 10.45 -12.28
C LEU A 298 12.81 10.86 -11.72
N LEU A 299 12.26 10.04 -10.83
CA LEU A 299 11.03 10.32 -10.08
C LEU A 299 11.36 10.40 -8.60
N SER A 300 11.17 11.57 -7.98
CA SER A 300 11.35 11.72 -6.53
C SER A 300 10.67 12.98 -6.03
N ALA A 301 9.86 12.89 -4.97
CA ALA A 301 9.36 14.11 -4.34
C ALA A 301 10.47 14.91 -3.62
N THR A 302 11.58 14.25 -3.26
CA THR A 302 12.62 14.78 -2.38
C THR A 302 14.02 14.40 -2.90
N PRO A 303 14.43 14.96 -4.05
CA PRO A 303 15.60 14.52 -4.81
C PRO A 303 16.95 14.66 -4.06
N TYR A 304 17.07 15.62 -3.15
CA TYR A 304 18.28 15.92 -2.36
C TYR A 304 17.93 16.03 -0.88
N LYS A 305 18.91 15.90 0.03
CA LYS A 305 18.70 16.24 1.44
C LYS A 305 18.39 17.74 1.51
N MET A 306 17.34 18.11 2.23
CA MET A 306 16.76 19.46 2.15
C MET A 306 17.01 20.31 3.40
N PHE A 307 17.32 19.70 4.55
CA PHE A 307 17.64 20.39 5.81
C PHE A 307 18.26 19.44 6.88
N THR A 308 19.31 19.86 7.59
CA THR A 308 19.99 19.16 8.70
C THR A 308 19.98 20.14 9.86
N LEU A 309 19.34 19.76 10.97
CA LEU A 309 19.41 20.55 12.20
C LEU A 309 20.78 20.26 12.87
N ASP A 310 21.36 21.25 13.56
CA ASP A 310 22.65 21.25 14.32
C ASP A 310 22.99 20.03 15.22
N GLN A 311 22.14 19.01 15.28
CA GLN A 311 22.36 17.76 16.02
C GLN A 311 22.80 16.59 15.14
N GLU A 312 22.82 16.74 13.81
CA GLU A 312 23.52 15.83 12.90
C GLU A 312 24.94 16.41 12.72
N ASN A 313 25.97 15.57 12.89
CA ASN A 313 27.38 15.98 12.77
C ASN A 313 27.61 16.88 11.54
N ASP A 314 28.46 17.89 11.67
CA ASP A 314 28.86 18.94 10.69
C ASP A 314 29.34 18.44 9.29
N GLU A 315 29.17 17.16 8.93
CA GLU A 315 29.69 16.56 7.70
C GLU A 315 28.73 16.61 6.49
N ASP A 316 27.43 16.89 6.66
CA ASP A 316 26.43 16.78 5.57
C ASP A 316 25.69 18.10 5.26
N ASP A 317 26.19 18.88 4.29
CA ASP A 317 25.56 20.09 3.72
C ASP A 317 24.61 19.76 2.53
N HIS A 318 23.43 20.40 2.47
CA HIS A 318 22.36 20.19 1.45
C HIS A 318 22.72 20.71 0.07
N TYR A 319 23.48 21.80 0.01
CA TYR A 319 23.82 22.45 -1.25
C TYR A 319 24.71 21.57 -2.14
N PRO A 320 25.79 20.92 -1.63
CA PRO A 320 26.56 19.92 -2.39
C PRO A 320 25.70 18.82 -3.02
N ASP A 321 24.70 18.32 -2.30
CA ASP A 321 23.84 17.22 -2.76
C ASP A 321 22.88 17.66 -3.89
N PHE A 322 22.36 18.88 -3.82
CA PHE A 322 21.62 19.49 -4.93
C PHE A 322 22.50 19.67 -6.16
N ILE A 323 23.71 20.21 -6.00
CA ILE A 323 24.66 20.41 -7.11
C ILE A 323 25.08 19.08 -7.74
N LYS A 324 25.30 18.02 -6.96
CA LYS A 324 25.55 16.67 -7.46
C LYS A 324 24.42 16.17 -8.37
N THR A 325 23.17 16.36 -7.93
CA THR A 325 21.99 16.01 -8.72
C THR A 325 21.95 16.79 -10.04
N LEU A 326 22.25 18.10 -10.02
CA LEU A 326 22.31 18.92 -11.24
C LEU A 326 23.45 18.50 -12.18
N ASN A 327 24.63 18.14 -11.65
CA ASN A 327 25.73 17.61 -12.45
C ASN A 327 25.31 16.34 -13.20
N PHE A 328 24.61 15.43 -12.53
CA PHE A 328 24.06 14.25 -13.18
C PHE A 328 23.05 14.61 -14.26
N LEU A 329 22.10 15.52 -13.97
CA LEU A 329 21.02 15.88 -14.90
C LEU A 329 21.51 16.65 -16.15
N PHE A 330 22.37 17.66 -15.98
CA PHE A 330 22.88 18.45 -17.11
C PHE A 330 23.97 17.71 -17.90
N ASN A 331 24.74 16.84 -17.24
CA ASN A 331 25.93 16.21 -17.80
C ASN A 331 26.92 17.21 -18.45
N ASP A 332 26.93 18.45 -17.96
CA ASP A 332 27.70 19.59 -18.47
C ASP A 332 27.98 20.54 -17.31
N SER A 333 29.26 20.61 -16.90
CA SER A 333 29.68 21.43 -15.76
C SER A 333 29.44 22.92 -15.98
N SER A 334 29.50 23.40 -17.24
CA SER A 334 29.34 24.83 -17.55
C SER A 334 27.92 25.33 -17.26
N LYS A 335 26.91 24.54 -17.61
CA LYS A 335 25.49 24.83 -17.31
C LYS A 335 25.21 24.78 -15.81
N VAL A 336 25.85 23.88 -15.09
CA VAL A 336 25.71 23.81 -13.63
C VAL A 336 26.33 25.05 -12.98
N ASP A 337 27.46 25.54 -13.48
CA ASP A 337 28.08 26.77 -12.97
C ASP A 337 27.24 28.03 -13.28
N GLU A 338 26.54 28.08 -14.41
CA GLU A 338 25.53 29.11 -14.71
C GLU A 338 24.41 29.11 -13.65
N VAL A 339 23.85 27.94 -13.34
CA VAL A 339 22.81 27.79 -12.30
C VAL A 339 23.32 28.22 -10.92
N LYS A 340 24.59 27.89 -10.57
CA LYS A 340 25.21 28.36 -9.33
C LYS A 340 25.30 29.90 -9.27
N SER A 341 25.62 30.55 -10.38
CA SER A 341 25.64 32.03 -10.47
C SER A 341 24.24 32.59 -10.24
N LEU A 342 23.24 32.06 -10.94
CA LEU A 342 21.84 32.49 -10.82
C LEU A 342 21.29 32.31 -9.39
N LEU A 343 21.64 31.21 -8.71
CA LEU A 343 21.29 30.99 -7.31
C LEU A 343 21.88 32.10 -6.42
N SER A 344 23.17 32.39 -6.56
CA SER A 344 23.87 33.42 -5.80
C SER A 344 23.27 34.82 -6.03
N GLU A 345 22.94 35.16 -7.27
CA GLU A 345 22.29 36.42 -7.65
C GLU A 345 20.87 36.53 -7.08
N HIS A 346 20.09 35.44 -7.17
CA HIS A 346 18.74 35.40 -6.60
C HIS A 346 18.76 35.56 -5.08
N ARG A 347 19.70 34.90 -4.38
CA ARG A 347 19.91 35.08 -2.94
C ARG A 347 20.20 36.53 -2.57
N THR A 348 21.07 37.19 -3.32
CA THR A 348 21.42 38.59 -3.10
C THR A 348 20.18 39.48 -3.24
N THR A 349 19.33 39.17 -4.21
CA THR A 349 18.04 39.85 -4.43
C THR A 349 17.10 39.63 -3.24
N LEU A 350 16.93 38.38 -2.76
CA LEU A 350 16.09 38.08 -1.59
C LEU A 350 16.54 38.83 -0.34
N HIS A 351 17.85 38.89 -0.06
CA HIS A 351 18.39 39.66 1.06
C HIS A 351 18.15 41.18 0.94
N ALA A 352 18.17 41.73 -0.28
CA ALA A 352 17.84 43.13 -0.53
C ALA A 352 16.34 43.40 -0.33
N CYS A 353 15.46 42.50 -0.79
CA CYS A 353 14.02 42.59 -0.56
C CYS A 353 13.67 42.51 0.93
N ALA A 354 14.32 41.60 1.68
CA ALA A 354 14.20 41.47 3.14
C ALA A 354 14.59 42.74 3.93
N LYS A 355 15.35 43.65 3.30
CA LYS A 355 15.78 44.93 3.89
C LYS A 355 14.92 46.12 3.41
N GLY A 356 13.78 45.87 2.74
CA GLY A 356 12.83 46.90 2.31
C GLY A 356 13.12 47.50 0.93
N SER A 357 13.92 46.85 0.08
CA SER A 357 14.17 47.30 -1.31
C SER A 357 13.13 46.73 -2.27
N ALA A 358 12.86 47.43 -3.39
CA ALA A 358 11.92 46.95 -4.41
C ALA A 358 12.40 45.63 -5.03
N CYS A 359 11.57 44.59 -4.92
CA CYS A 359 11.93 43.25 -5.37
C CYS A 359 11.77 43.12 -6.88
N HIS A 360 12.84 42.71 -7.58
CA HIS A 360 12.83 42.51 -9.03
C HIS A 360 12.79 41.00 -9.33
N SER A 361 11.73 40.53 -10.01
CA SER A 361 11.50 39.11 -10.30
C SER A 361 12.38 38.52 -11.42
N GLY A 362 13.12 39.35 -12.17
CA GLY A 362 13.87 38.90 -13.36
C GLY A 362 14.85 37.75 -13.10
N LYS A 363 15.61 37.81 -11.99
CA LYS A 363 16.59 36.77 -11.64
C LYS A 363 15.96 35.47 -11.13
N LYS A 364 14.77 35.56 -10.53
CA LYS A 364 13.96 34.40 -10.19
C LYS A 364 13.54 33.67 -11.48
N THR A 365 13.00 34.41 -12.45
CA THR A 365 12.53 33.82 -13.72
C THR A 365 13.67 33.21 -14.55
N GLU A 366 14.85 33.83 -14.59
CA GLU A 366 16.04 33.25 -15.24
C GLU A 366 16.44 31.91 -14.59
N LEU A 367 16.46 31.85 -13.25
CA LEU A 367 16.76 30.63 -12.50
C LEU A 367 15.71 29.53 -12.74
N GLU A 368 14.42 29.88 -12.73
CA GLU A 368 13.31 28.96 -13.03
C GLU A 368 13.46 28.38 -14.44
N GLN A 369 13.73 29.22 -15.45
CA GLN A 369 13.93 28.79 -16.83
C GLN A 369 15.16 27.88 -16.98
N ALA A 370 16.25 28.16 -16.28
CA ALA A 370 17.44 27.32 -16.29
C ALA A 370 17.17 25.94 -15.69
N LEU A 371 16.48 25.88 -14.55
CA LEU A 371 16.13 24.62 -13.88
C LEU A 371 15.08 23.81 -14.67
N LEU A 372 14.08 24.48 -15.25
CA LEU A 372 13.00 23.85 -16.05
C LEU A 372 13.54 23.03 -17.23
N LYS A 373 14.75 23.34 -17.73
CA LYS A 373 15.42 22.55 -18.78
C LYS A 373 15.66 21.09 -18.40
N VAL A 374 15.82 20.77 -17.12
CA VAL A 374 16.17 19.43 -16.64
C VAL A 374 15.26 18.92 -15.51
N MET A 375 14.41 19.76 -14.93
CA MET A 375 13.50 19.34 -13.88
C MET A 375 12.19 20.11 -13.85
N CYS A 376 11.12 19.48 -13.35
CA CYS A 376 9.85 20.15 -13.07
C CYS A 376 9.24 19.66 -11.75
N ARG A 377 8.31 20.42 -11.19
CA ARG A 377 7.64 20.13 -9.92
C ARG A 377 6.27 20.78 -9.81
N THR A 378 5.29 19.98 -9.46
CA THR A 378 3.92 20.38 -9.11
C THR A 378 3.68 20.22 -7.61
N GLU A 379 3.02 21.20 -6.98
CA GLU A 379 2.69 21.23 -5.55
C GLU A 379 1.23 21.62 -5.30
N ARG A 380 0.64 21.14 -4.21
CA ARG A 380 -0.74 21.39 -3.76
C ARG A 380 -0.94 22.75 -3.11
N VAL A 381 0.11 23.24 -2.45
CA VAL A 381 0.10 24.45 -1.62
C VAL A 381 -0.28 25.68 -2.43
N ALA A 382 0.19 25.73 -3.67
CA ALA A 382 -0.11 26.81 -4.61
C ALA A 382 -1.60 26.84 -5.02
N THR A 383 -2.36 25.78 -4.75
CA THR A 383 -3.76 25.61 -5.19
C THR A 383 -4.79 25.82 -4.07
N THR A 384 -4.41 25.71 -2.78
CA THR A 384 -5.32 25.92 -1.63
C THR A 384 -5.50 27.38 -1.26
N ARG A 385 -6.71 27.76 -0.79
CA ARG A 385 -7.04 29.13 -0.35
C ARG A 385 -6.12 29.62 0.78
N ASP A 386 -5.80 28.75 1.73
CA ASP A 386 -4.99 29.08 2.92
C ASP A 386 -3.51 28.67 2.78
N HIS A 387 -3.08 28.23 1.60
CA HIS A 387 -1.72 27.70 1.37
C HIS A 387 -1.27 26.62 2.37
N ASN A 388 -2.22 25.81 2.86
CA ASN A 388 -1.97 24.78 3.88
C ASN A 388 -2.23 23.36 3.38
N SER A 389 -2.56 23.16 2.09
CA SER A 389 -2.81 21.85 1.50
C SER A 389 -3.88 21.03 2.25
N MET A 390 -4.95 21.65 2.76
CA MET A 390 -6.02 20.98 3.52
C MET A 390 -5.51 20.25 4.79
N LEU A 391 -4.33 20.64 5.31
CA LEU A 391 -3.73 20.10 6.52
C LEU A 391 -4.15 20.91 7.75
N THR A 392 -4.45 20.24 8.85
CA THR A 392 -4.70 20.87 10.15
C THR A 392 -3.92 20.17 11.25
N GLU A 393 -3.26 20.95 12.08
CA GLU A 393 -2.58 20.46 13.27
C GLU A 393 -3.58 20.38 14.42
N ILE A 394 -3.69 19.18 14.99
CA ILE A 394 -4.56 18.91 16.12
C ILE A 394 -3.67 18.82 17.35
N GLU A 395 -3.77 19.82 18.23
CA GLU A 395 -3.01 19.86 19.48
C GLU A 395 -3.41 18.67 20.37
N ARG A 396 -2.38 17.97 20.85
CA ARG A 396 -2.51 16.77 21.67
C ARG A 396 -1.47 16.80 22.80
N PRO A 397 -1.71 17.54 23.89
CA PRO A 397 -0.84 17.45 25.05
C PRO A 397 -0.90 16.04 25.63
N ALA A 398 0.26 15.43 25.89
CA ALA A 398 0.38 14.12 26.51
C ALA A 398 0.85 14.28 27.97
N PRO A 399 -0.05 14.63 28.92
CA PRO A 399 0.35 14.97 30.28
C PRO A 399 0.97 13.76 31.00
N LEU A 400 1.99 14.05 31.81
CA LEU A 400 2.65 13.09 32.67
C LEU A 400 1.87 12.89 33.96
N THR A 401 1.83 11.66 34.44
CA THR A 401 1.31 11.26 35.75
C THR A 401 2.46 10.77 36.64
N HIS A 402 2.19 10.66 37.94
CA HIS A 402 3.14 10.10 38.90
C HIS A 402 3.62 8.69 38.52
N ALA A 403 2.73 7.83 38.01
CA ALA A 403 3.06 6.47 37.58
C ALA A 403 4.07 6.45 36.42
N ASP A 404 3.96 7.40 35.48
CA ASP A 404 4.89 7.49 34.35
C ASP A 404 6.32 7.77 34.85
N LEU A 405 6.47 8.69 35.81
CA LEU A 405 7.77 9.03 36.39
C LEU A 405 8.37 7.88 37.20
N GLN A 406 7.53 7.12 37.91
CA GLN A 406 7.96 5.90 38.58
C GLN A 406 8.48 4.86 37.59
N HIS A 407 7.77 4.65 36.48
CA HIS A 407 8.21 3.73 35.43
C HIS A 407 9.53 4.21 34.78
N ALA A 408 9.71 5.52 34.57
CA ALA A 408 10.96 6.08 34.09
C ALA A 408 12.13 5.76 35.03
N ALA A 409 11.93 5.97 36.33
CA ALA A 409 12.93 5.69 37.36
C ALA A 409 13.27 4.19 37.45
N THR A 410 12.26 3.31 37.32
CA THR A 410 12.47 1.85 37.27
C THR A 410 13.33 1.46 36.08
N VAL A 411 13.00 1.94 34.88
CA VAL A 411 13.76 1.64 33.65
C VAL A 411 15.20 2.16 33.74
N ASP A 412 15.39 3.37 34.28
CA ASP A 412 16.71 3.98 34.49
C ASP A 412 17.55 3.16 35.48
N ALA A 413 16.96 2.74 36.60
CA ALA A 413 17.62 1.87 37.58
C ALA A 413 18.05 0.52 36.97
N VAL A 414 17.21 -0.08 36.12
CA VAL A 414 17.57 -1.30 35.37
C VAL A 414 18.74 -1.03 34.42
N ALA A 415 18.69 0.07 33.65
CA ALA A 415 19.75 0.44 32.71
C ALA A 415 21.10 0.66 33.41
N ILE A 416 21.10 1.33 34.57
CA ILE A 416 22.30 1.53 35.41
C ILE A 416 22.86 0.19 35.88
N CYS A 417 22.01 -0.71 36.39
CA CYS A 417 22.44 -2.02 36.88
C CYS A 417 23.15 -2.83 35.79
N VAL A 418 22.66 -2.77 34.55
CA VAL A 418 23.19 -3.55 33.43
C VAL A 418 24.24 -2.79 32.60
N LYS A 419 24.56 -1.55 32.98
CA LYS A 419 25.49 -0.65 32.26
C LYS A 419 25.07 -0.39 30.80
N ALA A 420 23.77 -0.21 30.58
CA ALA A 420 23.22 0.23 29.29
C ALA A 420 23.30 1.76 29.15
N GLY A 421 23.12 2.27 27.92
CA GLY A 421 23.01 3.70 27.66
C GLY A 421 21.71 4.31 28.21
N GLU A 422 21.56 5.64 28.10
CA GLU A 422 20.41 6.38 28.61
C GLU A 422 19.07 5.88 28.01
N PRO A 423 18.13 5.38 28.82
CA PRO A 423 16.91 4.74 28.30
C PRO A 423 15.75 5.73 28.07
N ILE A 424 15.95 7.02 28.32
CA ILE A 424 14.87 8.00 28.42
C ILE A 424 14.09 8.16 27.11
N GLU A 425 14.75 8.13 25.95
CA GLU A 425 14.09 8.23 24.64
C GLU A 425 13.26 6.98 24.30
N TYR A 426 13.69 5.82 24.80
CA TYR A 426 12.92 4.58 24.70
C TYR A 426 11.67 4.65 25.58
N TRP A 427 11.82 5.06 26.84
CA TRP A 427 10.70 5.19 27.79
C TRP A 427 9.65 6.19 27.34
N LYS A 428 10.05 7.36 26.81
CA LYS A 428 9.12 8.35 26.25
C LYS A 428 8.22 7.77 25.17
N SER A 429 8.73 6.76 24.45
CA SER A 429 8.10 6.24 23.25
C SER A 429 7.33 4.94 23.49
N ALA A 430 7.89 3.94 24.16
CA ALA A 430 7.26 2.62 24.25
C ALA A 430 6.60 2.39 25.62
N PRO A 431 5.28 2.11 25.66
CA PRO A 431 4.65 1.61 26.88
C PRO A 431 5.18 0.21 27.22
N TYR A 432 5.22 -0.11 28.52
CA TYR A 432 5.71 -1.41 29.02
C TYR A 432 7.06 -1.83 28.41
N LEU A 433 8.02 -0.90 28.40
CA LEU A 433 9.26 -0.99 27.64
C LEU A 433 9.95 -2.36 27.80
N ILE A 434 10.11 -2.83 29.04
CA ILE A 434 10.79 -4.09 29.35
C ILE A 434 10.13 -5.31 28.67
N ASN A 435 8.79 -5.33 28.54
CA ASN A 435 8.05 -6.42 27.90
C ASN A 435 8.19 -6.44 26.37
N PHE A 436 8.39 -5.28 25.74
CA PHE A 436 8.42 -5.12 24.27
C PHE A 436 9.82 -4.89 23.69
N LEU A 437 10.83 -4.64 24.53
CA LEU A 437 12.19 -4.38 24.09
C LEU A 437 12.83 -5.66 23.53
N LYS A 438 13.04 -5.71 22.21
CA LYS A 438 13.70 -6.83 21.51
C LYS A 438 14.87 -6.35 20.67
N HIS A 439 16.01 -7.02 20.77
CA HIS A 439 17.23 -6.73 19.98
C HIS A 439 17.87 -5.34 20.20
N TYR A 440 17.54 -4.67 21.31
CA TYR A 440 18.19 -3.40 21.71
C TYR A 440 19.37 -3.67 22.67
N ASP A 441 20.34 -2.76 22.73
CA ASP A 441 21.51 -2.87 23.63
C ASP A 441 21.09 -3.08 25.10
N LEU A 442 20.13 -2.30 25.59
CA LEU A 442 19.55 -2.47 26.93
C LEU A 442 18.99 -3.89 27.13
N ARG A 443 18.34 -4.47 26.12
CA ARG A 443 17.81 -5.83 26.21
C ARG A 443 18.93 -6.86 26.28
N HIS A 444 19.91 -6.77 25.37
CA HIS A 444 21.04 -7.71 25.33
C HIS A 444 21.83 -7.73 26.65
N LYS A 445 22.04 -6.56 27.25
CA LYS A 445 22.72 -6.43 28.54
C LYS A 445 21.88 -6.94 29.71
N LEU A 446 20.56 -6.74 29.65
CA LEU A 446 19.63 -7.30 30.63
C LEU A 446 19.63 -8.83 30.58
N ASP A 447 19.40 -9.43 29.41
CA ASP A 447 19.34 -10.88 29.23
C ASP A 447 20.61 -11.59 29.72
N ALA A 448 21.79 -10.98 29.48
CA ALA A 448 23.07 -11.51 29.94
C ALA A 448 23.20 -11.63 31.47
N GLN A 449 22.38 -10.91 32.23
CA GLN A 449 22.43 -10.85 33.71
C GLN A 449 21.20 -11.48 34.39
N LEU A 450 20.15 -11.87 33.66
CA LEU A 450 18.91 -12.37 34.26
C LEU A 450 19.09 -13.68 35.06
N ASN A 451 19.96 -14.59 34.61
CA ASN A 451 20.18 -15.87 35.28
C ASN A 451 20.94 -15.74 36.61
N ALA A 452 21.80 -14.72 36.73
CA ALA A 452 22.61 -14.45 37.92
C ALA A 452 22.67 -12.94 38.18
N PRO A 453 21.53 -12.32 38.57
CA PRO A 453 21.43 -10.88 38.70
C PRO A 453 22.18 -10.39 39.94
N SER A 454 22.71 -9.17 39.89
CA SER A 454 23.18 -8.49 41.10
C SER A 454 22.02 -8.26 42.07
N ASP A 455 22.29 -8.13 43.37
CA ASP A 455 21.24 -7.86 44.36
C ASP A 455 20.47 -6.57 44.05
N ALA A 456 21.16 -5.57 43.49
CA ALA A 456 20.56 -4.32 43.03
C ALA A 456 19.58 -4.53 41.85
N LEU A 457 19.98 -5.33 40.85
CA LEU A 457 19.12 -5.67 39.71
C LEU A 457 17.91 -6.51 40.17
N ARG A 458 18.14 -7.47 41.07
CA ARG A 458 17.08 -8.31 41.65
C ARG A 458 16.05 -7.46 42.41
N GLY A 459 16.51 -6.54 43.26
CA GLY A 459 15.64 -5.62 43.98
C GLY A 459 14.82 -4.73 43.03
N THR A 460 15.46 -4.20 41.99
CA THR A 460 14.80 -3.30 41.02
C THR A 460 13.72 -4.02 40.21
N LEU A 461 14.03 -5.19 39.63
CA LEU A 461 13.05 -5.97 38.86
C LEU A 461 11.90 -6.50 39.72
N SER A 462 12.18 -6.88 40.98
CA SER A 462 11.13 -7.30 41.91
C SER A 462 10.16 -6.17 42.25
N ALA A 463 10.69 -4.95 42.45
CA ALA A 463 9.86 -3.76 42.65
C ALA A 463 9.07 -3.36 41.38
N ALA A 464 9.63 -3.64 40.20
CA ALA A 464 9.02 -3.36 38.91
C ALA A 464 7.83 -4.27 38.57
N ASN A 465 7.69 -5.43 39.22
CA ASN A 465 6.74 -6.49 38.83
C ASN A 465 5.28 -6.00 38.70
N GLY A 466 4.85 -5.02 39.51
CA GLY A 466 3.51 -4.43 39.40
C GLY A 466 3.29 -3.57 38.14
N GLN A 467 4.37 -3.03 37.56
CA GLN A 467 4.39 -2.12 36.42
C GLN A 467 4.57 -2.85 35.07
N LEU A 468 4.84 -4.15 35.07
CA LEU A 468 5.01 -4.95 33.85
C LEU A 468 3.70 -5.59 33.39
N LEU A 469 3.63 -5.92 32.10
CA LEU A 469 2.60 -6.81 31.57
C LEU A 469 2.90 -8.25 31.99
N THR A 470 1.85 -8.96 32.41
CA THR A 470 1.92 -10.36 32.82
C THR A 470 0.88 -11.17 32.07
N LYS A 471 1.15 -12.46 31.90
CA LYS A 471 0.20 -13.39 31.27
C LYS A 471 -1.13 -13.41 32.02
N ASP A 472 -1.08 -13.37 33.35
CA ASP A 472 -2.27 -13.40 34.21
C ASP A 472 -3.19 -12.18 34.02
N LYS A 473 -2.62 -10.99 33.79
CA LYS A 473 -3.40 -9.78 33.48
C LYS A 473 -4.21 -9.98 32.20
N LEU A 474 -3.55 -10.50 31.15
CA LEU A 474 -4.21 -10.74 29.87
C LEU A 474 -5.23 -11.89 29.97
N GLU A 475 -4.83 -13.00 30.57
CA GLU A 475 -5.65 -14.21 30.68
C GLU A 475 -6.99 -13.96 31.37
N GLY A 476 -6.99 -13.10 32.40
CA GLY A 476 -8.18 -12.70 33.14
C GLY A 476 -8.95 -11.51 32.55
N TYR A 477 -8.61 -11.01 31.37
CA TYR A 477 -9.22 -9.80 30.78
C TYR A 477 -9.24 -8.59 31.74
N GLN A 478 -8.15 -8.38 32.49
CA GLN A 478 -8.03 -7.24 33.40
C GLN A 478 -7.86 -5.94 32.62
N ALA A 479 -8.39 -4.83 33.15
CA ALA A 479 -8.16 -3.52 32.54
C ALA A 479 -6.66 -3.17 32.58
N LEU A 480 -6.11 -2.74 31.44
CA LEU A 480 -4.72 -2.31 31.36
C LEU A 480 -4.61 -0.80 31.51
N ASP A 481 -3.63 -0.35 32.29
CA ASP A 481 -3.12 1.02 32.21
C ASP A 481 -2.39 1.17 30.87
N PRO A 482 -2.63 2.22 30.07
CA PRO A 482 -1.83 2.50 28.88
C PRO A 482 -0.33 2.67 29.16
N ALA A 483 0.07 2.98 30.40
CA ALA A 483 1.45 3.03 30.92
C ALA A 483 2.42 3.93 30.13
N ASN A 484 1.87 4.84 29.31
CA ASN A 484 2.60 5.87 28.58
C ASN A 484 1.63 7.03 28.22
N PRO A 485 2.05 8.30 28.35
CA PRO A 485 1.19 9.44 28.03
C PRO A 485 0.67 9.47 26.59
N ARG A 486 1.50 9.10 25.61
CA ARG A 486 1.10 9.06 24.19
C ARG A 486 0.07 7.96 23.92
N MET A 487 0.17 6.86 24.67
CA MET A 487 -0.78 5.75 24.58
C MET A 487 -2.16 6.15 25.11
N ARG A 488 -2.22 6.94 26.19
CA ARG A 488 -3.47 7.53 26.70
C ARG A 488 -4.11 8.45 25.65
N VAL A 489 -3.34 9.34 25.04
CA VAL A 489 -3.84 10.21 23.95
C VAL A 489 -4.36 9.40 22.78
N LEU A 490 -3.69 8.31 22.40
CA LEU A 490 -4.17 7.44 21.33
C LEU A 490 -5.48 6.73 21.71
N PHE A 491 -5.66 6.35 22.98
CA PHE A 491 -6.92 5.80 23.49
C PHE A 491 -8.06 6.82 23.43
N GLU A 492 -7.81 8.05 23.87
CA GLU A 492 -8.77 9.17 23.78
C GLU A 492 -9.22 9.41 22.33
N ASP A 493 -8.29 9.27 21.38
CA ASP A 493 -8.57 9.48 19.96
C ASP A 493 -9.22 8.27 19.27
N THR A 494 -9.26 7.10 19.91
CA THR A 494 -9.72 5.84 19.29
C THR A 494 -10.70 5.06 20.16
N ILE A 495 -10.19 4.30 21.15
CA ILE A 495 -10.97 3.40 22.01
C ILE A 495 -12.06 4.16 22.76
N ASP A 496 -11.74 5.34 23.33
CA ASP A 496 -12.69 6.09 24.16
C ASP A 496 -13.76 6.81 23.32
N LYS A 497 -13.55 6.95 22.01
CA LYS A 497 -14.58 7.36 21.03
C LYS A 497 -15.49 6.21 20.60
N GLY A 498 -15.39 5.04 21.26
CA GLY A 498 -16.23 3.88 20.97
C GLY A 498 -15.90 3.19 19.64
N MET A 499 -14.71 3.38 19.07
CA MET A 499 -14.29 2.69 17.85
C MET A 499 -14.24 1.17 18.02
N TRP A 500 -14.06 0.66 19.25
CA TRP A 500 -14.07 -0.78 19.54
C TRP A 500 -15.43 -1.44 19.26
N GLN A 501 -16.51 -0.65 19.22
CA GLN A 501 -17.86 -1.12 18.87
C GLN A 501 -18.06 -1.28 17.35
N LEU A 502 -17.15 -0.71 16.56
CA LEU A 502 -17.27 -0.68 15.10
C LEU A 502 -16.61 -1.92 14.48
N LEU A 503 -17.33 -2.55 13.55
CA LEU A 503 -16.81 -3.57 12.64
C LEU A 503 -16.26 -2.95 11.33
N TRP A 504 -16.77 -1.77 10.97
CA TRP A 504 -16.30 -0.95 9.85
C TRP A 504 -16.43 0.54 10.16
N MET A 505 -15.67 1.37 9.45
CA MET A 505 -15.78 2.83 9.50
C MET A 505 -17.12 3.30 8.92
N PRO A 506 -17.77 4.33 9.50
CA PRO A 506 -18.98 4.92 8.91
C PRO A 506 -18.72 5.43 7.49
N PRO A 507 -19.69 5.30 6.56
CA PRO A 507 -19.52 5.80 5.20
C PRO A 507 -19.45 7.33 5.20
N SER A 508 -18.72 7.89 4.23
CA SER A 508 -18.62 9.34 4.00
C SER A 508 -19.96 9.95 3.57
N MET A 509 -20.83 9.15 2.94
CA MET A 509 -22.19 9.54 2.53
C MET A 509 -23.20 8.47 3.00
N PRO A 510 -23.71 8.55 4.24
CA PRO A 510 -24.78 7.66 4.69
C PRO A 510 -26.08 7.90 3.89
N TYR A 511 -26.87 6.85 3.68
CA TYR A 511 -28.19 6.95 3.03
C TYR A 511 -29.30 7.09 4.07
N ILE A 512 -29.05 6.55 5.26
CA ILE A 512 -29.91 6.64 6.42
C ILE A 512 -29.14 7.17 7.62
N GLU A 513 -29.85 7.83 8.53
CA GLU A 513 -29.30 8.28 9.80
C GLU A 513 -28.67 7.09 10.55
N PRO A 514 -27.36 7.13 10.87
CA PRO A 514 -26.69 6.02 11.53
C PRO A 514 -27.31 5.67 12.90
N GLY A 515 -27.60 4.39 13.09
CA GLY A 515 -28.24 3.83 14.28
C GLY A 515 -27.25 3.14 15.23
N GLY A 516 -27.78 2.61 16.34
CA GLY A 516 -27.04 1.71 17.25
C GLY A 516 -25.62 2.17 17.59
N ALA A 517 -24.64 1.30 17.34
CA ALA A 517 -23.22 1.56 17.59
C ALA A 517 -22.60 2.65 16.68
N TYR A 518 -23.30 3.13 15.65
CA TYR A 518 -22.78 4.09 14.66
C TYR A 518 -23.28 5.52 14.89
N ARG A 519 -24.21 5.73 15.82
CA ARG A 519 -24.73 7.06 16.17
C ARG A 519 -23.58 7.99 16.62
N ASP A 520 -23.60 9.23 16.11
CA ASP A 520 -22.64 10.31 16.44
C ASP A 520 -21.16 9.96 16.16
N LYS A 521 -20.89 9.12 15.14
CA LYS A 521 -19.53 8.66 14.78
C LYS A 521 -19.08 9.05 13.37
N ASP A 522 -19.85 9.88 12.67
CA ASP A 522 -19.57 10.40 11.32
C ASP A 522 -18.22 11.13 11.19
N GLY A 523 -17.77 11.80 12.26
CA GLY A 523 -16.46 12.47 12.30
C GLY A 523 -15.24 11.54 12.40
N LEU A 524 -15.42 10.24 12.67
CA LEU A 524 -14.30 9.33 12.93
C LEU A 524 -13.45 9.02 11.69
N THR A 525 -12.18 8.72 11.93
CA THR A 525 -11.20 8.34 10.90
C THR A 525 -10.19 7.37 11.51
N LYS A 526 -9.59 6.51 10.69
CA LYS A 526 -8.50 5.64 11.14
C LYS A 526 -7.25 6.45 11.47
N ALA A 527 -6.33 5.88 12.26
CA ALA A 527 -5.10 6.52 12.67
C ALA A 527 -3.86 5.78 12.15
N LEU A 528 -2.98 6.50 11.45
CA LEU A 528 -1.67 6.01 11.01
C LEU A 528 -0.58 6.53 11.94
N VAL A 529 0.06 5.65 12.70
CA VAL A 529 1.04 6.00 13.74
C VAL A 529 2.46 5.77 13.22
N PHE A 530 3.30 6.81 13.24
CA PHE A 530 4.72 6.72 12.87
C PHE A 530 5.64 6.85 14.07
N SER A 531 6.41 5.80 14.33
CA SER A 531 7.41 5.73 15.40
C SER A 531 8.83 5.66 14.84
N SER A 532 9.80 6.15 15.61
CA SER A 532 11.23 5.96 15.32
C SER A 532 11.76 4.61 15.86
N TRP A 533 10.98 3.92 16.69
CA TRP A 533 11.41 2.73 17.43
C TRP A 533 10.59 1.50 17.06
N SER A 534 11.26 0.36 16.84
CA SER A 534 10.63 -0.91 16.43
C SER A 534 9.79 -1.58 17.52
N ALA A 535 10.04 -1.29 18.80
CA ALA A 535 9.22 -1.81 19.90
C ALA A 535 7.81 -1.19 19.95
N VAL A 536 7.64 0.04 19.43
CA VAL A 536 6.37 0.78 19.55
C VAL A 536 5.24 0.16 18.73
N PRO A 537 5.43 -0.24 17.45
CA PRO A 537 4.37 -0.91 16.71
C PRO A 537 3.82 -2.16 17.38
N ASP A 538 4.68 -3.00 17.96
CA ASP A 538 4.25 -4.20 18.70
C ASP A 538 3.44 -3.82 19.94
N ALA A 539 3.89 -2.81 20.68
CA ALA A 539 3.21 -2.34 21.89
C ALA A 539 1.84 -1.70 21.59
N VAL A 540 1.77 -0.79 20.61
CA VAL A 540 0.52 -0.16 20.16
C VAL A 540 -0.47 -1.21 19.67
N ALA A 541 -0.02 -2.13 18.80
CA ALA A 541 -0.88 -3.18 18.27
C ALA A 541 -1.46 -4.08 19.36
N SER A 542 -0.60 -4.50 20.29
CA SER A 542 -0.95 -5.40 21.41
C SER A 542 -1.93 -4.75 22.39
N ILE A 543 -1.58 -3.56 22.90
CA ILE A 543 -2.34 -2.91 23.98
C ILE A 543 -3.69 -2.40 23.48
N CYS A 544 -3.74 -1.76 22.30
CA CYS A 544 -5.01 -1.32 21.71
C CYS A 544 -5.93 -2.50 21.39
N SER A 545 -5.39 -3.57 20.81
CA SER A 545 -6.22 -4.72 20.41
C SER A 545 -6.76 -5.48 21.59
N TYR A 546 -5.92 -5.71 22.60
CA TYR A 546 -6.36 -6.32 23.84
C TYR A 546 -7.47 -5.50 24.49
N GLU A 547 -7.31 -4.18 24.60
CA GLU A 547 -8.29 -3.36 25.30
C GLU A 547 -9.60 -3.21 24.53
N ALA A 548 -9.55 -3.19 23.19
CA ALA A 548 -10.73 -3.29 22.36
C ALA A 548 -11.44 -4.65 22.52
N GLU A 549 -10.70 -5.77 22.50
CA GLU A 549 -11.25 -7.12 22.70
C GLU A 549 -11.90 -7.26 24.08
N ARG A 550 -11.22 -6.79 25.15
CA ARG A 550 -11.72 -6.77 26.52
C ARG A 550 -13.06 -6.05 26.64
N LYS A 551 -13.21 -4.88 25.99
CA LYS A 551 -14.47 -4.12 25.97
C LYS A 551 -15.57 -4.83 25.17
N MET A 552 -15.23 -5.48 24.06
CA MET A 552 -16.18 -6.24 23.24
C MET A 552 -16.75 -7.47 23.95
N ILE A 553 -15.94 -8.14 24.77
CA ILE A 553 -16.37 -9.35 25.50
C ILE A 553 -16.87 -9.05 26.91
N ALA A 554 -17.00 -7.76 27.29
CA ALA A 554 -17.47 -7.37 28.60
C ALA A 554 -18.83 -8.02 28.90
N GLY A 555 -18.90 -8.80 29.99
CA GLY A 555 -20.09 -9.58 30.35
C GLY A 555 -20.03 -11.07 29.97
N THR A 556 -18.98 -11.53 29.28
CA THR A 556 -18.74 -12.95 28.98
C THR A 556 -17.69 -13.53 29.93
N SER A 557 -18.03 -14.62 30.64
CA SER A 557 -17.11 -15.31 31.56
C SER A 557 -16.19 -16.30 30.82
N VAL A 558 -15.16 -15.79 30.16
CA VAL A 558 -14.17 -16.57 29.41
C VAL A 558 -12.76 -16.00 29.60
N SER A 559 -11.75 -16.87 29.67
CA SER A 559 -10.36 -16.42 29.71
C SER A 559 -9.84 -16.07 28.31
N HIS A 560 -8.73 -15.31 28.23
CA HIS A 560 -8.19 -14.89 26.94
C HIS A 560 -7.80 -16.08 26.05
N SER A 561 -7.15 -17.12 26.57
CA SER A 561 -6.79 -18.29 25.77
C SER A 561 -7.99 -19.13 25.31
N GLU A 562 -9.05 -19.21 26.12
CA GLU A 562 -10.23 -20.04 25.86
C GLU A 562 -11.27 -19.40 24.93
N LEU A 563 -11.14 -18.11 24.58
CA LEU A 563 -12.17 -17.36 23.84
C LEU A 563 -12.66 -18.08 22.57
N TYR A 564 -11.72 -18.51 21.71
CA TYR A 564 -12.01 -19.17 20.43
C TYR A 564 -12.46 -20.64 20.62
N ASP A 565 -12.17 -21.22 21.78
CA ASP A 565 -12.60 -22.57 22.13
C ASP A 565 -14.03 -22.59 22.67
N LYS A 566 -14.39 -21.61 23.51
CA LYS A 566 -15.72 -21.54 24.13
C LYS A 566 -16.76 -20.85 23.25
N ILE A 567 -16.41 -19.79 22.52
CA ILE A 567 -17.34 -19.10 21.63
C ILE A 567 -17.16 -19.66 20.22
N LYS A 568 -18.05 -20.57 19.85
CA LYS A 568 -18.06 -21.14 18.51
C LYS A 568 -18.81 -20.22 17.52
N PRO A 569 -18.36 -20.14 16.26
CA PRO A 569 -19.09 -19.49 15.17
C PRO A 569 -20.57 -19.89 15.13
N LEU A 570 -21.45 -18.90 14.94
CA LEU A 570 -22.92 -19.07 15.00
C LEU A 570 -23.58 -19.06 13.62
N LEU A 571 -22.97 -18.42 12.62
CA LEU A 571 -23.44 -18.43 11.23
C LEU A 571 -22.84 -19.65 10.52
N ARG A 572 -23.40 -20.84 10.75
CA ARG A 572 -22.89 -22.14 10.27
C ARG A 572 -23.91 -22.92 9.45
N PHE A 573 -23.41 -23.86 8.65
CA PHE A 573 -24.19 -24.82 7.85
C PHE A 573 -24.14 -26.21 8.51
N ALA A 574 -24.74 -26.32 9.69
CA ALA A 574 -24.64 -27.50 10.54
C ALA A 574 -25.82 -28.44 10.35
N VAL A 575 -25.67 -29.70 10.76
CA VAL A 575 -26.75 -30.68 10.80
C VAL A 575 -27.05 -31.00 12.26
N ALA A 576 -28.32 -30.92 12.65
CA ALA A 576 -28.75 -31.29 13.99
C ALA A 576 -28.53 -32.79 14.22
N SER A 577 -27.89 -33.13 15.34
CA SER A 577 -27.43 -34.49 15.64
C SER A 577 -28.56 -35.48 15.96
N ASN A 578 -29.77 -34.99 16.25
CA ASN A 578 -30.91 -35.77 16.70
C ASN A 578 -31.87 -36.18 15.57
N ASP A 579 -32.09 -35.31 14.57
CA ASP A 579 -33.09 -35.49 13.52
C ASP A 579 -32.52 -35.34 12.09
N ASN A 580 -31.20 -35.16 11.95
CA ASN A 580 -30.52 -34.87 10.69
C ASN A 580 -31.04 -33.63 9.95
N ARG A 581 -31.76 -32.71 10.63
CA ARG A 581 -32.25 -31.49 10.02
C ARG A 581 -31.09 -30.53 9.73
N LEU A 582 -31.10 -29.93 8.55
CA LEU A 582 -30.16 -28.86 8.20
C LEU A 582 -30.49 -27.61 9.03
N THR A 583 -29.54 -27.18 9.85
CA THR A 583 -29.63 -25.98 10.69
C THR A 583 -28.77 -24.87 10.09
N GLY A 584 -29.30 -23.64 10.09
CA GLY A 584 -28.61 -22.50 9.44
C GLY A 584 -29.18 -22.11 8.08
N MET A 585 -30.35 -22.60 7.68
CA MET A 585 -31.03 -22.12 6.46
C MET A 585 -31.28 -20.59 6.44
N PRO A 586 -31.62 -19.91 7.55
CA PRO A 586 -31.64 -18.44 7.57
C PRO A 586 -30.29 -17.78 7.21
N VAL A 587 -29.16 -18.45 7.48
CA VAL A 587 -27.83 -17.96 7.08
C VAL A 587 -27.63 -18.08 5.57
N ILE A 588 -28.23 -19.09 4.92
CA ILE A 588 -28.25 -19.19 3.45
C ILE A 588 -29.01 -18.00 2.86
N ALA A 589 -30.18 -17.65 3.40
CA ALA A 589 -30.94 -16.47 2.97
C ALA A 589 -30.18 -15.16 3.21
N TRP A 590 -29.46 -15.06 4.33
CA TRP A 590 -28.59 -13.93 4.64
C TRP A 590 -27.43 -13.77 3.64
N LEU A 591 -26.88 -14.88 3.13
CA LEU A 591 -25.82 -14.89 2.10
C LEU A 591 -26.35 -14.71 0.67
N LEU A 592 -27.63 -14.99 0.43
CA LEU A 592 -28.20 -15.11 -0.92
C LEU A 592 -28.17 -13.75 -1.65
N PRO A 593 -27.47 -13.65 -2.79
CA PRO A 593 -27.49 -12.45 -3.61
C PRO A 593 -28.78 -12.41 -4.46
N SER A 594 -29.92 -12.13 -3.83
CA SER A 594 -31.25 -12.10 -4.48
C SER A 594 -31.36 -10.97 -5.53
N PRO A 595 -31.49 -11.28 -6.84
CA PRO A 595 -31.68 -10.27 -7.88
C PRO A 595 -32.97 -9.45 -7.71
N THR A 596 -34.05 -10.10 -7.27
CA THR A 596 -35.34 -9.44 -7.06
C THR A 596 -35.26 -8.42 -5.93
N LEU A 597 -34.72 -8.79 -4.77
CA LEU A 597 -34.56 -7.88 -3.65
C LEU A 597 -33.56 -6.76 -3.95
N ALA A 598 -32.46 -7.08 -4.65
CA ALA A 598 -31.46 -6.07 -5.04
C ALA A 598 -32.03 -5.05 -6.03
N SER A 599 -32.88 -5.47 -6.97
CA SER A 599 -33.39 -4.60 -8.03
C SER A 599 -34.65 -3.81 -7.65
N LYS A 600 -35.53 -4.38 -6.82
CA LYS A 600 -36.80 -3.72 -6.45
C LYS A 600 -36.69 -2.84 -5.20
N ILE A 601 -35.69 -3.09 -4.35
CA ILE A 601 -35.46 -2.35 -3.12
C ILE A 601 -34.04 -1.82 -3.18
N ASP A 602 -33.88 -0.50 -3.26
CA ASP A 602 -32.58 0.16 -3.23
C ASP A 602 -32.62 1.34 -2.23
N PRO A 603 -31.88 1.28 -1.11
CA PRO A 603 -31.84 2.36 -0.13
C PRO A 603 -31.39 3.71 -0.70
N LEU A 604 -30.47 3.71 -1.67
CA LEU A 604 -30.02 4.94 -2.32
C LEU A 604 -31.17 5.57 -3.11
N GLU A 605 -31.79 4.81 -4.00
CA GLU A 605 -32.89 5.30 -4.84
C GLU A 605 -34.07 5.80 -4.00
N ILE A 606 -34.39 5.11 -2.90
CA ILE A 606 -35.42 5.56 -1.96
C ILE A 606 -35.04 6.92 -1.34
N ALA A 607 -33.79 7.08 -0.89
CA ALA A 607 -33.30 8.35 -0.35
C ALA A 607 -33.32 9.48 -1.38
N LEU A 608 -32.90 9.20 -2.62
CA LEU A 608 -32.91 10.19 -3.72
C LEU A 608 -34.33 10.64 -4.08
N ARG A 609 -35.29 9.71 -4.19
CA ARG A 609 -36.70 10.04 -4.50
C ARG A 609 -37.35 10.95 -3.45
N ARG A 610 -36.94 10.84 -2.19
CA ARG A 610 -37.45 11.68 -1.10
C ARG A 610 -36.87 13.09 -1.12
N GLY A 611 -35.66 13.28 -1.66
CA GLY A 611 -35.05 14.59 -1.94
C GLY A 611 -34.75 15.46 -0.71
N ARG A 612 -34.69 14.88 0.50
CA ARG A 612 -34.53 15.62 1.78
C ARG A 612 -33.22 15.33 2.52
N GLY A 613 -32.27 14.66 1.89
CA GLY A 613 -31.04 14.18 2.56
C GLY A 613 -31.20 12.76 3.10
N THR A 614 -30.55 12.44 4.22
CA THR A 614 -30.60 11.13 4.87
C THR A 614 -32.01 10.82 5.40
N LEU A 615 -32.42 9.55 5.30
CA LEU A 615 -33.70 9.09 5.85
C LEU A 615 -33.54 8.51 7.26
N SER A 616 -34.59 8.60 8.08
CA SER A 616 -34.62 7.80 9.31
C SER A 616 -34.79 6.31 8.97
N VAL A 617 -34.29 5.43 9.84
CA VAL A 617 -34.43 3.97 9.69
C VAL A 617 -35.91 3.56 9.61
N GLN A 618 -36.77 4.22 10.40
CA GLN A 618 -38.20 3.96 10.44
C GLN A 618 -38.87 4.24 9.09
N GLU A 619 -38.61 5.43 8.52
CA GLU A 619 -39.17 5.84 7.23
C GLU A 619 -38.73 4.91 6.10
N LEU A 620 -37.44 4.54 6.07
CA LEU A 620 -36.93 3.58 5.08
C LEU A 620 -37.63 2.23 5.22
N LYS A 621 -37.71 1.68 6.45
CA LYS A 621 -38.36 0.39 6.69
C LYS A 621 -39.84 0.42 6.30
N GLU A 622 -40.57 1.50 6.56
CA GLU A 622 -41.98 1.61 6.17
C GLU A 622 -42.20 1.52 4.65
N GLU A 623 -41.36 2.20 3.87
CA GLU A 623 -41.41 2.17 2.40
C GLU A 623 -41.02 0.79 1.86
N VAL A 624 -39.97 0.19 2.40
CA VAL A 624 -39.49 -1.13 1.99
C VAL A 624 -40.51 -2.21 2.33
N LYS A 625 -41.14 -2.15 3.52
CA LYS A 625 -42.19 -3.10 3.92
C LYS A 625 -43.38 -3.07 2.98
N ALA A 626 -43.74 -1.91 2.42
CA ALA A 626 -44.80 -1.82 1.41
C ALA A 626 -44.45 -2.62 0.14
N VAL A 627 -43.19 -2.52 -0.32
CA VAL A 627 -42.69 -3.32 -1.45
C VAL A 627 -42.65 -4.81 -1.08
N CYS A 628 -42.17 -5.16 0.12
CA CYS A 628 -42.11 -6.54 0.59
C CYS A 628 -43.50 -7.20 0.66
N ARG A 629 -44.56 -6.49 1.08
CA ARG A 629 -45.94 -7.01 1.07
C ARG A 629 -46.37 -7.41 -0.34
N SER A 630 -46.15 -6.53 -1.33
CA SER A 630 -46.47 -6.83 -2.72
C SER A 630 -45.64 -8.00 -3.27
N LEU A 631 -44.39 -8.18 -2.83
CA LEU A 631 -43.60 -9.36 -3.19
C LEU A 631 -44.14 -10.65 -2.56
N ILE A 632 -44.54 -10.60 -1.30
CA ILE A 632 -45.09 -11.76 -0.60
C ILE A 632 -46.41 -12.22 -1.24
N GLU A 633 -47.23 -11.31 -1.77
CA GLU A 633 -48.43 -11.65 -2.54
C GLU A 633 -48.15 -12.47 -3.81
N THR A 634 -46.93 -12.44 -4.33
CA THR A 634 -46.52 -13.25 -5.49
C THR A 634 -46.02 -14.64 -5.13
N LEU A 635 -45.84 -14.93 -3.84
CA LEU A 635 -45.39 -16.24 -3.36
C LEU A 635 -46.53 -17.27 -3.45
N PRO A 636 -46.20 -18.58 -3.51
CA PRO A 636 -47.20 -19.64 -3.47
C PRO A 636 -48.09 -19.57 -2.23
N ASP A 637 -49.34 -20.03 -2.35
CA ASP A 637 -50.29 -20.09 -1.24
C ASP A 637 -49.71 -20.88 -0.05
N ALA A 638 -49.91 -20.34 1.15
CA ALA A 638 -49.50 -21.00 2.38
C ALA A 638 -50.38 -22.23 2.66
N GLY A 639 -49.76 -23.35 3.03
CA GLY A 639 -50.49 -24.56 3.41
C GLY A 639 -51.27 -24.38 4.72
N GLU A 640 -52.33 -25.18 4.90
CA GLU A 640 -53.15 -25.16 6.11
C GLU A 640 -52.35 -25.58 7.36
N GLY A 641 -52.57 -24.89 8.48
CA GLY A 641 -51.93 -25.20 9.76
C GLY A 641 -52.23 -24.19 10.85
N THR A 642 -51.90 -24.54 12.11
CA THR A 642 -52.13 -23.67 13.29
C THR A 642 -50.87 -22.97 13.79
N ARG A 643 -49.68 -23.33 13.29
CA ARG A 643 -48.39 -22.77 13.70
C ARG A 643 -47.69 -22.16 12.49
N ALA A 644 -47.19 -20.94 12.66
CA ALA A 644 -46.36 -20.28 11.66
C ALA A 644 -45.12 -21.12 11.32
N ASP A 645 -44.83 -21.23 10.02
CA ASP A 645 -43.70 -21.98 9.50
C ASP A 645 -42.50 -21.06 9.26
N GLU A 646 -41.53 -21.07 10.18
CA GLU A 646 -40.32 -20.25 10.10
C GLU A 646 -39.46 -20.55 8.86
N ARG A 647 -39.74 -21.63 8.11
CA ARG A 647 -39.06 -21.90 6.83
C ARG A 647 -39.31 -20.80 5.81
N TRP A 648 -40.40 -20.04 5.94
CA TRP A 648 -40.67 -18.87 5.11
C TRP A 648 -39.53 -17.83 5.15
N TYR A 649 -38.81 -17.68 6.26
CA TYR A 649 -37.72 -16.70 6.38
C TYR A 649 -36.57 -16.94 5.39
N TRP A 650 -36.35 -18.20 4.97
CA TRP A 650 -35.32 -18.53 3.98
C TRP A 650 -35.88 -19.03 2.65
N ALA A 651 -37.13 -19.48 2.61
CA ALA A 651 -37.80 -19.89 1.39
C ALA A 651 -38.25 -18.67 0.56
N ALA A 652 -38.75 -17.61 1.19
CA ALA A 652 -39.30 -16.46 0.46
C ALA A 652 -38.29 -15.83 -0.52
N PRO A 653 -37.02 -15.52 -0.15
CA PRO A 653 -36.06 -14.94 -1.09
C PRO A 653 -35.82 -15.80 -2.34
N ILE A 654 -35.61 -17.11 -2.18
CA ILE A 654 -35.37 -17.99 -3.34
C ILE A 654 -36.63 -18.21 -4.19
N LEU A 655 -37.82 -18.23 -3.57
CA LEU A 655 -39.08 -18.36 -4.31
C LEU A 655 -39.36 -17.12 -5.17
N LEU A 656 -39.05 -15.92 -4.67
CA LEU A 656 -39.14 -14.67 -5.46
C LEU A 656 -38.22 -14.68 -6.69
N ASP A 657 -37.10 -15.39 -6.60
CA ASP A 657 -36.09 -15.49 -7.65
C ASP A 657 -36.16 -16.80 -8.46
N SER A 658 -37.19 -17.63 -8.24
CA SER A 658 -37.33 -18.95 -8.87
C SER A 658 -37.44 -18.91 -10.40
N HIS A 659 -37.78 -17.75 -10.96
CA HIS A 659 -37.96 -17.52 -12.39
C HIS A 659 -36.82 -16.73 -13.05
N ASN A 660 -35.72 -16.45 -12.34
CA ASN A 660 -34.55 -15.78 -12.89
C ASN A 660 -33.28 -16.66 -12.82
N GLY A 661 -32.16 -16.14 -13.33
CA GLY A 661 -30.89 -16.88 -13.41
C GLY A 661 -30.29 -17.34 -12.07
N LEU A 662 -30.81 -16.88 -10.92
CA LEU A 662 -30.32 -17.28 -9.59
C LEU A 662 -30.51 -18.78 -9.35
N LEU A 663 -31.64 -19.35 -9.74
CA LEU A 663 -31.92 -20.78 -9.53
C LEU A 663 -30.97 -21.64 -10.38
N ASP A 664 -30.73 -21.24 -11.63
CA ASP A 664 -29.79 -21.92 -12.52
C ASP A 664 -28.35 -21.84 -12.00
N TRP A 665 -27.95 -20.68 -11.47
CA TRP A 665 -26.66 -20.50 -10.81
C TRP A 665 -26.50 -21.38 -9.55
N CYS A 666 -27.56 -21.55 -8.74
CA CYS A 666 -27.56 -22.47 -7.59
C CYS A 666 -27.42 -23.94 -8.03
N LYS A 667 -27.96 -24.31 -9.19
CA LYS A 667 -27.86 -25.67 -9.76
C LYS A 667 -26.49 -25.95 -10.41
N SER A 668 -25.86 -24.92 -10.96
CA SER A 668 -24.60 -25.05 -11.70
C SER A 668 -23.44 -25.58 -10.84
N TYR A 669 -22.66 -26.50 -11.40
CA TYR A 669 -21.43 -27.03 -10.78
C TYR A 669 -20.33 -25.97 -10.67
N SER A 670 -20.31 -24.97 -11.54
CA SER A 670 -19.42 -23.80 -11.49
C SER A 670 -20.06 -22.58 -10.83
N GLY A 671 -21.34 -22.68 -10.44
CA GLY A 671 -22.06 -21.63 -9.70
C GLY A 671 -21.86 -21.76 -8.19
N TRP A 672 -22.90 -21.53 -7.39
CA TRP A 672 -22.75 -21.46 -5.93
C TRP A 672 -22.21 -22.75 -5.28
N ARG A 673 -22.48 -23.92 -5.90
CA ARG A 673 -22.01 -25.23 -5.44
C ARG A 673 -20.48 -25.37 -5.47
N SER A 674 -19.81 -24.60 -6.33
CA SER A 674 -18.36 -24.59 -6.44
C SER A 674 -17.70 -23.82 -5.29
N ALA A 675 -18.45 -22.96 -4.61
CA ALA A 675 -17.93 -22.20 -3.48
C ALA A 675 -17.47 -23.18 -2.39
N THR A 676 -16.20 -23.11 -2.03
CA THR A 676 -15.69 -23.79 -0.84
C THR A 676 -15.95 -22.89 0.36
N PRO A 677 -16.98 -23.16 1.19
CA PRO A 677 -17.01 -22.55 2.52
C PRO A 677 -15.74 -22.98 3.27
N ASP A 678 -15.34 -22.19 4.27
CA ASP A 678 -14.16 -22.44 5.10
C ASP A 678 -13.98 -23.92 5.47
N HIS A 679 -12.74 -24.37 5.64
CA HIS A 679 -12.36 -25.75 5.99
C HIS A 679 -12.83 -26.22 7.40
N GLU A 680 -13.99 -25.76 7.90
CA GLU A 680 -14.59 -26.22 9.15
C GLU A 680 -15.11 -27.66 9.00
N SER A 681 -14.65 -28.57 9.85
CA SER A 681 -15.13 -29.94 9.91
C SER A 681 -16.62 -29.99 10.25
N GLY A 682 -17.42 -30.68 9.42
CA GLY A 682 -18.85 -30.92 9.67
C GLY A 682 -19.84 -29.97 8.99
N THR A 683 -19.37 -29.00 8.19
CA THR A 683 -20.26 -28.16 7.38
C THR A 683 -20.82 -28.94 6.18
N ARG A 684 -22.15 -28.93 6.00
CA ARG A 684 -22.81 -29.57 4.85
C ARG A 684 -23.42 -28.54 3.91
N PHE A 685 -22.59 -27.60 3.45
CA PHE A 685 -23.05 -26.48 2.62
C PHE A 685 -23.76 -26.93 1.33
N LYS A 686 -23.24 -27.96 0.65
CA LYS A 686 -23.88 -28.52 -0.56
C LYS A 686 -25.30 -29.01 -0.27
N ASP A 687 -25.51 -29.76 0.82
CA ASP A 687 -26.83 -30.22 1.25
C ASP A 687 -27.79 -29.04 1.50
N HIS A 688 -27.30 -27.90 2.02
CA HIS A 688 -28.13 -26.71 2.23
C HIS A 688 -28.55 -26.06 0.90
N ILE A 689 -27.65 -26.01 -0.08
CA ILE A 689 -27.96 -25.54 -1.43
C ILE A 689 -28.94 -26.51 -2.13
N ASP A 690 -28.76 -27.82 -1.97
CA ASP A 690 -29.69 -28.82 -2.49
C ASP A 690 -31.10 -28.61 -1.90
N LEU A 691 -31.21 -28.40 -0.59
CA LEU A 691 -32.49 -28.10 0.06
C LEU A 691 -33.12 -26.79 -0.43
N LEU A 692 -32.31 -25.75 -0.63
CA LEU A 692 -32.75 -24.46 -1.16
C LEU A 692 -33.30 -24.62 -2.60
N VAL A 693 -32.61 -25.38 -3.45
CA VAL A 693 -33.04 -25.68 -4.82
C VAL A 693 -34.34 -26.48 -4.82
N SER A 694 -34.45 -27.54 -4.00
CA SER A 694 -35.67 -28.33 -3.89
C SER A 694 -36.88 -27.51 -3.42
N MET A 695 -36.66 -26.52 -2.54
CA MET A 695 -37.71 -25.57 -2.14
C MET A 695 -38.17 -24.71 -3.32
N ALA A 696 -37.22 -24.15 -4.09
CA ALA A 696 -37.52 -23.31 -5.25
C ALA A 696 -38.25 -24.06 -6.38
N GLU A 697 -37.99 -25.36 -6.52
CA GLU A 697 -38.67 -26.25 -7.48
C GLU A 697 -40.06 -26.69 -7.01
N GLY A 698 -40.53 -26.24 -5.85
CA GLY A 698 -41.85 -26.59 -5.31
C GLY A 698 -41.95 -28.01 -4.75
N SER A 699 -40.82 -28.68 -4.49
CA SER A 699 -40.82 -30.07 -3.97
C SER A 699 -41.15 -30.17 -2.48
N ILE A 700 -41.21 -29.03 -1.77
CA ILE A 700 -41.37 -28.98 -0.31
C ILE A 700 -42.58 -28.11 0.03
N PRO A 701 -43.64 -28.66 0.67
CA PRO A 701 -44.78 -27.86 1.09
C PRO A 701 -44.43 -26.97 2.29
N LEU A 702 -44.92 -25.73 2.27
CA LEU A 702 -44.79 -24.72 3.33
C LEU A 702 -46.13 -24.58 4.09
N GLY A 703 -46.05 -24.40 5.40
CA GLY A 703 -47.22 -24.11 6.25
C GLY A 703 -47.61 -22.63 6.25
N PRO A 704 -48.39 -22.18 7.25
CA PRO A 704 -48.78 -20.77 7.38
C PRO A 704 -47.60 -19.80 7.47
N GLN A 705 -47.72 -18.63 6.85
CA GLN A 705 -46.70 -17.57 6.90
C GLN A 705 -46.59 -16.95 8.32
N PRO A 706 -45.39 -16.64 8.82
CA PRO A 706 -45.20 -15.86 10.04
C PRO A 706 -45.67 -14.40 9.87
N ASP A 707 -46.25 -13.82 10.92
CA ASP A 707 -46.73 -12.43 10.93
C ASP A 707 -45.60 -11.40 10.69
N ASP A 708 -44.38 -11.72 11.11
CA ASP A 708 -43.18 -10.88 10.96
C ASP A 708 -42.39 -11.17 9.67
N LEU A 709 -42.93 -11.97 8.73
CA LEU A 709 -42.23 -12.32 7.48
C LEU A 709 -41.87 -11.07 6.66
N VAL A 710 -42.77 -10.08 6.63
CA VAL A 710 -42.54 -8.79 5.95
C VAL A 710 -41.34 -8.06 6.57
N ASP A 711 -41.21 -8.09 7.90
CA ASP A 711 -40.12 -7.44 8.63
C ASP A 711 -38.78 -8.13 8.35
N VAL A 712 -38.76 -9.46 8.36
CA VAL A 712 -37.57 -10.25 8.04
C VAL A 712 -37.12 -10.02 6.60
N LEU A 713 -38.06 -10.03 5.65
CA LEU A 713 -37.74 -9.81 4.24
C LEU A 713 -37.23 -8.39 4.00
N CYS A 714 -37.79 -7.41 4.71
CA CYS A 714 -37.32 -6.02 4.72
C CYS A 714 -35.87 -5.94 5.22
N ASP A 715 -35.54 -6.57 6.35
CA ASP A 715 -34.19 -6.54 6.92
C ASP A 715 -33.17 -7.28 6.04
N LEU A 716 -33.55 -8.42 5.44
CA LEU A 716 -32.73 -9.14 4.46
C LEU A 716 -32.48 -8.28 3.21
N ALA A 717 -33.50 -7.58 2.70
CA ALA A 717 -33.34 -6.70 1.57
C ALA A 717 -32.41 -5.51 1.90
N LEU A 718 -32.54 -4.91 3.08
CA LEU A 718 -31.77 -3.73 3.45
C LEU A 718 -30.32 -4.04 3.83
N ALA A 719 -30.07 -5.18 4.47
CA ALA A 719 -28.82 -5.47 5.16
C ALA A 719 -28.22 -6.85 4.90
N GLY A 720 -28.89 -7.73 4.15
CA GLY A 720 -28.32 -9.01 3.75
C GLY A 720 -27.06 -8.79 2.91
N PRO A 721 -25.86 -9.26 3.34
CA PRO A 721 -24.62 -8.92 2.65
C PRO A 721 -24.57 -9.39 1.20
N GLY A 722 -25.25 -10.48 0.86
CA GLY A 722 -25.40 -10.92 -0.54
C GLY A 722 -26.13 -9.89 -1.38
N VAL A 723 -27.24 -9.36 -0.88
CA VAL A 723 -28.06 -8.35 -1.57
C VAL A 723 -27.32 -7.02 -1.67
N CYS A 724 -26.70 -6.56 -0.58
CA CYS A 724 -25.93 -5.31 -0.58
C CYS A 724 -24.71 -5.37 -1.51
N ALA A 725 -23.97 -6.48 -1.50
CA ALA A 725 -22.83 -6.68 -2.40
C ALA A 725 -23.27 -6.76 -3.87
N LEU A 726 -24.39 -7.43 -4.15
CA LEU A 726 -24.96 -7.50 -5.50
C LEU A 726 -25.27 -6.10 -6.05
N ARG A 727 -25.94 -5.23 -5.27
CA ARG A 727 -26.20 -3.84 -5.67
C ARG A 727 -24.90 -3.07 -5.93
N ALA A 728 -23.96 -3.10 -5.00
CA ALA A 728 -22.72 -2.33 -5.09
C ALA A 728 -21.86 -2.74 -6.30
N LEU A 729 -21.71 -4.05 -6.54
CA LEU A 729 -20.96 -4.57 -7.68
C LEU A 729 -21.66 -4.26 -9.01
N ARG A 730 -22.99 -4.33 -9.07
CA ARG A 730 -23.77 -3.98 -10.27
C ARG A 730 -23.58 -2.52 -10.69
N ARG A 731 -23.37 -1.62 -9.73
CA ARG A 731 -23.17 -0.18 -10.00
C ARG A 731 -21.86 0.14 -10.73
N ILE A 732 -20.83 -0.69 -10.57
CA ILE A 732 -19.55 -0.54 -11.30
C ILE A 732 -19.45 -1.42 -12.54
N GLY A 733 -20.13 -2.58 -12.57
CA GLY A 733 -20.18 -3.49 -13.71
C GLY A 733 -21.27 -3.10 -14.71
N ALA A 734 -21.07 -2.00 -15.42
CA ALA A 734 -22.04 -1.50 -16.40
C ALA A 734 -22.44 -2.60 -17.41
N GLY A 735 -23.74 -2.87 -17.53
CA GLY A 735 -24.29 -3.82 -18.51
C GLY A 735 -24.64 -5.22 -17.96
N PHE A 736 -24.32 -5.53 -16.70
CA PHE A 736 -24.77 -6.81 -16.11
C PHE A 736 -26.27 -6.81 -15.78
N ASP A 737 -26.93 -7.90 -16.17
CA ASP A 737 -28.20 -8.27 -15.57
C ASP A 737 -27.99 -8.66 -14.10
N ALA A 738 -28.96 -8.36 -13.23
CA ALA A 738 -28.84 -8.66 -11.80
C ALA A 738 -28.71 -10.17 -11.52
N SER A 739 -29.10 -11.04 -12.46
CA SER A 739 -28.99 -12.49 -12.39
C SER A 739 -27.76 -13.07 -13.12
N ASP A 740 -26.81 -12.23 -13.56
CA ASP A 740 -25.56 -12.68 -14.16
C ASP A 740 -24.74 -13.57 -13.20
N SER A 741 -24.27 -14.72 -13.68
CA SER A 741 -23.57 -15.72 -12.87
C SER A 741 -22.25 -15.22 -12.27
N ASN A 742 -21.50 -14.37 -12.97
CA ASN A 742 -20.24 -13.82 -12.45
C ASN A 742 -20.53 -12.83 -11.33
N LEU A 743 -21.54 -11.98 -11.53
CA LEU A 743 -21.98 -11.01 -10.53
C LEU A 743 -22.53 -11.69 -9.26
N LEU A 744 -23.36 -12.73 -9.41
CA LEU A 744 -23.86 -13.53 -8.28
C LEU A 744 -22.74 -14.21 -7.50
N SER A 745 -21.77 -14.79 -8.21
CA SER A 745 -20.60 -15.45 -7.60
C SER A 745 -19.73 -14.46 -6.82
N ALA A 746 -19.50 -13.27 -7.38
CA ALA A 746 -18.76 -12.20 -6.74
C ALA A 746 -19.48 -11.66 -5.48
N ALA A 747 -20.79 -11.43 -5.56
CA ALA A 747 -21.60 -11.01 -4.42
C ALA A 747 -21.62 -12.06 -3.30
N ALA A 748 -21.79 -13.34 -3.64
CA ALA A 748 -21.71 -14.44 -2.68
C ALA A 748 -20.32 -14.56 -2.02
N ARG A 749 -19.24 -14.29 -2.77
CA ARG A 749 -17.88 -14.24 -2.24
C ARG A 749 -17.70 -13.13 -1.21
N VAL A 750 -18.20 -11.93 -1.49
CA VAL A 750 -18.22 -10.81 -0.52
C VAL A 750 -19.03 -11.17 0.72
N ALA A 751 -20.22 -11.74 0.56
CA ALA A 751 -21.08 -12.16 1.66
C ALA A 751 -20.41 -13.22 2.56
N SER A 752 -19.64 -14.15 1.96
CA SER A 752 -18.82 -15.10 2.70
C SER A 752 -17.74 -14.41 3.55
N GLY A 753 -17.12 -13.34 3.04
CA GLY A 753 -16.22 -12.49 3.84
C GLY A 753 -16.91 -11.89 5.06
N PHE A 754 -18.12 -11.35 4.91
CA PHE A 754 -18.89 -10.84 6.05
C PHE A 754 -19.24 -11.94 7.04
N ARG A 755 -19.57 -13.15 6.56
CA ARG A 755 -19.78 -14.31 7.44
C ARG A 755 -18.54 -14.58 8.29
N SER A 756 -17.33 -14.50 7.73
CA SER A 756 -16.08 -14.62 8.49
C SER A 756 -15.96 -13.54 9.57
N LEU A 757 -16.23 -12.28 9.22
CA LEU A 757 -16.19 -11.14 10.16
C LEU A 757 -17.20 -11.28 11.31
N PHE A 758 -18.44 -11.68 11.02
CA PHE A 758 -19.48 -11.86 12.02
C PHE A 758 -19.33 -13.15 12.82
N ASN A 759 -18.58 -14.15 12.34
CA ASN A 759 -18.30 -15.37 13.10
C ASN A 759 -17.13 -15.25 14.08
N MET A 760 -16.53 -14.08 14.19
CA MET A 760 -15.45 -13.83 15.14
C MET A 760 -15.99 -13.85 16.58
N PRO A 761 -15.34 -14.57 17.51
CA PRO A 761 -15.76 -14.68 18.90
C PRO A 761 -16.06 -13.36 19.60
N GLU A 762 -15.18 -12.38 19.45
CA GLU A 762 -15.34 -11.05 20.04
C GLU A 762 -16.54 -10.28 19.44
N THR A 763 -16.79 -10.45 18.14
CA THR A 763 -17.98 -9.87 17.45
C THR A 763 -19.26 -10.53 17.96
N ILE A 764 -19.26 -11.86 18.10
CA ILE A 764 -20.40 -12.62 18.61
C ILE A 764 -20.75 -12.16 20.04
N ALA A 765 -19.74 -12.06 20.92
CA ALA A 765 -19.92 -11.63 22.29
C ALA A 765 -20.52 -10.20 22.36
N MET A 766 -19.97 -9.27 21.59
CA MET A 766 -20.41 -7.88 21.56
C MET A 766 -21.87 -7.75 21.10
N LEU A 767 -22.24 -8.40 19.99
CA LEU A 767 -23.59 -8.29 19.44
C LEU A 767 -24.63 -8.99 20.32
N ARG A 768 -24.33 -10.19 20.86
CA ARG A 768 -25.25 -10.86 21.79
C ARG A 768 -25.44 -10.12 23.10
N GLY A 769 -24.44 -9.37 23.56
CA GLY A 769 -24.58 -8.50 24.73
C GLY A 769 -25.54 -7.31 24.51
N SER A 770 -25.91 -7.02 23.26
CA SER A 770 -26.70 -5.83 22.89
C SER A 770 -28.19 -6.08 22.64
N GLY A 771 -28.65 -7.34 22.58
CA GLY A 771 -30.06 -7.65 22.30
C GLY A 771 -30.47 -9.12 22.55
N GLU A 772 -31.77 -9.38 22.55
CA GLU A 772 -32.38 -10.70 22.84
C GLU A 772 -32.73 -11.50 21.58
N ASP A 773 -32.51 -10.93 20.39
CA ASP A 773 -32.88 -11.51 19.10
C ASP A 773 -31.97 -12.67 18.66
N THR A 774 -32.39 -13.41 17.63
CA THR A 774 -31.51 -14.42 17.03
C THR A 774 -30.27 -13.80 16.39
N TYR A 775 -29.11 -14.46 16.49
CA TYR A 775 -27.83 -13.85 16.11
C TYR A 775 -27.78 -13.30 14.68
N TRP A 776 -28.35 -14.02 13.70
CA TRP A 776 -28.38 -13.55 12.31
C TRP A 776 -29.29 -12.33 12.10
N ARG A 777 -30.31 -12.10 12.95
CA ARG A 777 -31.10 -10.86 12.93
C ARG A 777 -30.32 -9.70 13.55
N LEU A 778 -29.58 -9.95 14.63
CA LEU A 778 -28.68 -8.94 15.22
C LEU A 778 -27.63 -8.45 14.22
N THR A 779 -27.08 -9.33 13.37
CA THR A 779 -26.14 -8.91 12.32
C THR A 779 -26.79 -8.05 11.23
N LEU A 780 -28.05 -8.31 10.89
CA LEU A 780 -28.81 -7.48 9.95
C LEU A 780 -29.09 -6.09 10.54
N GLN A 781 -29.59 -6.03 11.78
CA GLN A 781 -29.85 -4.74 12.44
C GLN A 781 -28.57 -3.91 12.58
N TYR A 782 -27.46 -4.53 13.00
CA TYR A 782 -26.15 -3.86 13.06
C TYR A 782 -25.72 -3.33 11.68
N SER A 783 -26.02 -4.06 10.60
CA SER A 783 -25.71 -3.67 9.23
C SER A 783 -26.59 -2.52 8.70
N ILE A 784 -27.86 -2.45 9.11
CA ILE A 784 -28.74 -1.30 8.85
C ILE A 784 -28.22 -0.07 9.59
N ASP A 785 -27.99 -0.20 10.89
CA ASP A 785 -27.47 0.87 11.75
C ASP A 785 -26.15 1.45 11.21
N GLY A 786 -25.28 0.57 10.70
CA GLY A 786 -23.99 0.92 10.12
C GLY A 786 -23.99 1.27 8.63
N ASN A 787 -25.16 1.45 7.99
CA ASN A 787 -25.29 1.82 6.58
C ASN A 787 -24.49 0.91 5.62
N LEU A 788 -24.58 -0.43 5.78
CA LEU A 788 -23.76 -1.39 5.04
C LEU A 788 -23.81 -1.17 3.51
N GLN A 789 -24.98 -0.83 2.95
CA GLN A 789 -25.12 -0.51 1.53
C GLN A 789 -24.19 0.63 1.10
N ALA A 790 -24.26 1.78 1.77
CA ALA A 790 -23.44 2.95 1.44
C ALA A 790 -21.93 2.68 1.63
N VAL A 791 -21.56 1.88 2.64
CA VAL A 791 -20.15 1.47 2.86
C VAL A 791 -19.63 0.65 1.68
N LEU A 792 -20.42 -0.29 1.17
CA LEU A 792 -20.03 -1.10 0.02
C LEU A 792 -19.96 -0.28 -1.26
N ASP A 793 -20.92 0.61 -1.50
CA ASP A 793 -20.93 1.50 -2.67
C ASP A 793 -19.69 2.40 -2.70
N GLU A 794 -19.33 2.96 -1.54
CA GLU A 794 -18.12 3.77 -1.38
C GLU A 794 -16.83 2.95 -1.53
N TYR A 795 -16.80 1.73 -1.00
CA TYR A 795 -15.60 0.90 -1.05
C TYR A 795 -15.35 0.33 -2.45
N VAL A 796 -16.38 -0.16 -3.12
CA VAL A 796 -16.33 -0.68 -4.50
C VAL A 796 -15.89 0.42 -5.48
N HIS A 797 -16.36 1.66 -5.30
CA HIS A 797 -15.88 2.83 -6.08
C HIS A 797 -14.36 2.98 -5.99
N VAL A 798 -13.78 2.96 -4.78
CA VAL A 798 -12.34 3.15 -4.62
C VAL A 798 -11.53 1.93 -5.05
N LEU A 799 -12.04 0.71 -4.83
CA LEU A 799 -11.34 -0.50 -5.23
C LEU A 799 -11.17 -0.58 -6.75
N ARG A 800 -12.18 -0.16 -7.52
CA ARG A 800 -12.10 -0.15 -8.99
C ARG A 800 -10.86 0.59 -9.51
N GLU A 801 -10.56 1.76 -8.95
CA GLU A 801 -9.41 2.57 -9.37
C GLU A 801 -8.10 2.13 -8.68
N SER A 802 -8.13 1.84 -7.37
CA SER A 802 -6.91 1.51 -6.61
C SER A 802 -6.30 0.16 -7.02
N LEU A 803 -7.12 -0.80 -7.44
CA LEU A 803 -6.68 -2.09 -8.01
C LEU A 803 -6.27 -1.98 -9.49
N GLY A 804 -6.46 -0.81 -10.13
CA GLY A 804 -6.12 -0.61 -11.54
C GLY A 804 -7.10 -1.29 -12.52
N LEU A 805 -8.34 -1.57 -12.09
CA LEU A 805 -9.29 -2.36 -12.87
C LEU A 805 -10.11 -1.53 -13.88
N GLN A 806 -9.86 -0.22 -14.01
CA GLN A 806 -10.69 0.67 -14.83
C GLN A 806 -10.76 0.27 -16.32
N GLU A 807 -9.65 -0.25 -16.85
CA GLU A 807 -9.50 -0.63 -18.27
C GLU A 807 -9.81 -2.13 -18.50
N HIS A 808 -10.05 -2.89 -17.44
CA HIS A 808 -10.38 -4.33 -17.50
C HIS A 808 -11.85 -4.57 -17.89
N SER A 809 -12.17 -5.81 -18.27
CA SER A 809 -13.57 -6.18 -18.57
C SER A 809 -14.46 -6.03 -17.31
N PRO A 810 -15.77 -5.80 -17.46
CA PRO A 810 -16.69 -5.74 -16.32
C PRO A 810 -16.63 -6.98 -15.42
N GLU A 811 -16.40 -8.16 -15.99
CA GLU A 811 -16.27 -9.44 -15.26
C GLU A 811 -15.01 -9.45 -14.39
N GLU A 812 -13.88 -9.02 -14.95
CA GLU A 812 -12.61 -8.92 -14.23
C GLU A 812 -12.66 -7.85 -13.13
N GLN A 813 -13.33 -6.72 -13.40
CA GLN A 813 -13.58 -5.67 -12.40
C GLN A 813 -14.32 -6.22 -11.19
N VAL A 814 -15.46 -6.89 -11.43
CA VAL A 814 -16.31 -7.44 -10.37
C VAL A 814 -15.59 -8.56 -9.60
N ALA A 815 -14.90 -9.46 -10.31
CA ALA A 815 -14.14 -10.55 -9.69
C ALA A 815 -12.99 -10.04 -8.81
N GLY A 816 -12.16 -9.11 -9.33
CA GLY A 816 -11.02 -8.55 -8.61
C GLY A 816 -11.44 -7.75 -7.38
N VAL A 817 -12.51 -6.95 -7.49
CA VAL A 817 -13.08 -6.22 -6.34
C VAL A 817 -13.62 -7.19 -5.28
N ALA A 818 -14.40 -8.19 -5.67
CA ALA A 818 -14.96 -9.16 -4.72
C ALA A 818 -13.89 -10.01 -4.03
N GLU A 819 -12.84 -10.39 -4.75
CA GLU A 819 -11.68 -11.07 -4.18
C GLU A 819 -10.97 -10.20 -3.13
N CYS A 820 -10.71 -8.93 -3.44
CA CYS A 820 -10.09 -8.00 -2.50
C CYS A 820 -10.94 -7.85 -1.23
N ILE A 821 -12.24 -7.59 -1.34
CA ILE A 821 -13.15 -7.44 -0.20
C ILE A 821 -13.18 -8.72 0.65
N GLN A 822 -13.30 -9.89 0.03
CA GLN A 822 -13.33 -11.15 0.77
C GLN A 822 -12.00 -11.42 1.50
N SER A 823 -10.87 -11.08 0.87
CA SER A 823 -9.54 -11.26 1.45
C SER A 823 -9.32 -10.43 2.72
N VAL A 824 -9.76 -9.15 2.71
CA VAL A 824 -9.60 -8.24 3.88
C VAL A 824 -10.54 -8.63 5.01
N LEU A 825 -11.78 -9.04 4.70
CA LEU A 825 -12.76 -9.51 5.69
C LEU A 825 -12.35 -10.84 6.34
N SER A 826 -11.56 -11.64 5.63
CA SER A 826 -11.09 -12.97 6.07
C SER A 826 -9.64 -12.94 6.58
N LEU A 827 -9.07 -11.76 6.82
CA LEU A 827 -7.70 -11.63 7.29
C LEU A 827 -7.51 -12.36 8.62
N ARG A 828 -6.51 -13.24 8.69
CA ARG A 828 -6.19 -13.97 9.92
C ARG A 828 -5.71 -13.01 11.00
N THR A 829 -6.01 -13.35 12.24
CA THR A 829 -5.54 -12.60 13.42
C THR A 829 -4.03 -12.65 13.48
N ALA A 830 -3.39 -11.48 13.53
CA ALA A 830 -1.98 -11.41 13.85
C ALA A 830 -1.79 -11.75 15.34
N GLN A 831 -0.76 -12.52 15.67
CA GLN A 831 -0.36 -12.74 17.05
C GLN A 831 0.97 -12.03 17.31
N ILE A 832 1.05 -11.31 18.42
CA ILE A 832 2.29 -10.66 18.86
C ILE A 832 2.74 -11.32 20.15
N ARG A 833 4.01 -11.75 20.15
CA ARG A 833 4.68 -12.31 21.33
C ARG A 833 5.14 -11.21 22.26
N ILE A 834 4.78 -11.31 23.53
CA ILE A 834 5.13 -10.41 24.62
C ILE A 834 5.98 -11.19 25.61
N ASP A 835 7.09 -10.60 26.05
CA ASP A 835 7.99 -11.23 26.99
C ASP A 835 7.53 -10.98 28.43
N GLU A 836 7.65 -11.98 29.28
CA GLU A 836 7.32 -11.92 30.70
C GLU A 836 8.55 -12.29 31.55
N ILE A 837 8.97 -11.41 32.44
CA ILE A 837 10.10 -11.66 33.34
C ILE A 837 9.57 -12.23 34.66
N LYS A 838 9.87 -13.51 34.94
CA LYS A 838 9.45 -14.21 36.16
C LYS A 838 10.64 -14.52 37.05
N MET A 839 10.46 -14.46 38.37
CA MET A 839 11.49 -14.96 39.29
C MET A 839 11.61 -16.49 39.14
N SER A 840 12.85 -16.98 39.11
CA SER A 840 13.18 -18.40 39.04
C SER A 840 14.42 -18.67 39.91
N GLY A 841 14.20 -19.28 41.08
CA GLY A 841 15.24 -19.45 42.09
C GLY A 841 15.82 -18.10 42.53
N ASP A 842 17.15 -17.97 42.50
CA ASP A 842 17.86 -16.72 42.81
C ASP A 842 17.96 -15.75 41.61
N GLY A 843 17.45 -16.12 40.44
CA GLY A 843 17.48 -15.32 39.20
C GLY A 843 16.11 -15.03 38.62
N PHE A 844 16.09 -14.69 37.32
CA PHE A 844 14.88 -14.49 36.54
C PHE A 844 14.90 -15.35 35.28
N ALA A 845 13.73 -15.89 34.91
CA ALA A 845 13.50 -16.52 33.63
C ALA A 845 12.65 -15.59 32.75
N VAL A 846 12.94 -15.56 31.46
CA VAL A 846 12.08 -14.93 30.46
C VAL A 846 11.13 -16.00 29.93
N ASP A 847 9.85 -15.83 30.21
CA ASP A 847 8.75 -16.58 29.61
C ASP A 847 8.11 -15.73 28.50
N ASP A 848 7.22 -16.30 27.70
CA ASP A 848 6.48 -15.55 26.69
C ASP A 848 4.98 -15.89 26.66
N PHE A 849 4.20 -14.95 26.15
CA PHE A 849 2.79 -15.15 25.84
C PHE A 849 2.39 -14.35 24.60
N ASN A 850 1.36 -14.83 23.90
CA ASN A 850 0.86 -14.19 22.69
C ASN A 850 -0.44 -13.42 22.96
N THR A 851 -0.57 -12.25 22.35
CA THR A 851 -1.82 -11.51 22.27
C THR A 851 -2.33 -11.43 20.83
N ARG A 852 -3.65 -11.36 20.69
CA ARG A 852 -4.33 -11.25 19.38
C ARG A 852 -4.43 -9.78 18.98
N CYS A 853 -4.00 -9.47 17.77
CA CYS A 853 -4.01 -8.11 17.23
C CYS A 853 -4.95 -8.01 16.04
N ARG A 854 -5.94 -7.11 16.13
CA ARG A 854 -6.96 -6.86 15.11
C ARG A 854 -7.41 -5.42 15.04
N PHE A 855 -7.75 -4.82 16.19
CA PHE A 855 -8.13 -3.40 16.25
C PHE A 855 -6.97 -2.52 15.81
N ALA A 856 -5.76 -2.87 16.25
CA ALA A 856 -4.52 -2.24 15.86
C ALA A 856 -3.52 -3.28 15.33
N LEU A 857 -2.77 -2.93 14.28
CA LEU A 857 -1.74 -3.80 13.71
C LEU A 857 -0.41 -3.04 13.58
N ARG A 858 0.69 -3.80 13.63
CA ARG A 858 1.99 -3.31 13.17
C ARG A 858 2.09 -3.45 11.66
N PHE A 859 2.76 -2.48 11.03
CA PHE A 859 3.11 -2.55 9.62
C PHE A 859 4.51 -3.16 9.43
N GLY A 860 4.60 -4.15 8.52
CA GLY A 860 5.81 -4.93 8.21
C GLY A 860 5.54 -6.43 8.28
N ASP A 861 6.46 -7.25 7.74
CA ASP A 861 6.32 -8.71 7.79
C ASP A 861 6.23 -9.16 9.25
N ILE A 862 5.15 -9.88 9.58
CA ILE A 862 5.06 -10.64 10.83
C ILE A 862 5.55 -12.04 10.48
N ARG A 863 6.69 -12.44 11.04
CA ARG A 863 7.33 -13.73 10.75
C ARG A 863 7.19 -14.66 11.95
N ASP A 864 7.06 -15.96 11.67
CA ASP A 864 7.15 -16.99 12.70
C ASP A 864 8.61 -17.26 13.10
N ASP A 865 8.82 -18.16 14.05
CA ASP A 865 10.15 -18.57 14.53
C ASP A 865 10.97 -19.29 13.44
N ASN A 866 10.32 -19.81 12.39
CA ASN A 866 10.96 -20.38 11.20
C ASN A 866 11.23 -19.33 10.11
N ASN A 867 11.04 -18.05 10.42
CA ASN A 867 11.23 -16.91 9.51
C ASN A 867 10.29 -16.92 8.28
N GLN A 868 9.17 -17.64 8.34
CA GLN A 868 8.09 -17.62 7.35
C GLN A 868 7.13 -16.47 7.65
N ALA A 869 6.73 -15.71 6.63
CA ALA A 869 5.77 -14.63 6.80
C ALA A 869 4.38 -15.18 7.14
N LEU A 870 3.94 -14.98 8.39
CA LEU A 870 2.60 -15.31 8.88
C LEU A 870 1.54 -14.37 8.30
N VAL A 871 1.87 -13.08 8.22
CA VAL A 871 1.04 -12.04 7.59
C VAL A 871 1.94 -11.15 6.73
N ARG A 872 1.59 -11.02 5.45
CA ARG A 872 2.34 -10.19 4.49
C ARG A 872 1.99 -8.72 4.69
N ALA A 873 2.98 -7.84 4.54
CA ALA A 873 2.77 -6.40 4.66
C ALA A 873 1.67 -5.86 3.72
N ASP A 874 1.56 -6.41 2.51
CA ASP A 874 0.53 -6.01 1.53
C ASP A 874 -0.89 -6.28 2.06
N SER A 875 -1.13 -7.45 2.64
CA SER A 875 -2.43 -7.79 3.22
C SER A 875 -2.81 -6.88 4.39
N VAL A 876 -1.84 -6.45 5.21
CA VAL A 876 -2.07 -5.48 6.30
C VAL A 876 -2.43 -4.10 5.73
N ARG A 877 -1.73 -3.66 4.68
CA ARG A 877 -2.03 -2.40 4.00
C ARG A 877 -3.43 -2.41 3.42
N ASP A 878 -3.79 -3.46 2.68
CA ASP A 878 -5.09 -3.57 2.01
C ASP A 878 -6.23 -3.61 3.05
N ALA A 879 -6.03 -4.30 4.18
CA ALA A 879 -6.97 -4.27 5.30
C ALA A 879 -7.09 -2.88 5.95
N PHE A 880 -5.98 -2.15 6.15
CA PHE A 880 -6.03 -0.78 6.66
C PHE A 880 -6.72 0.19 5.68
N ASN A 881 -6.53 0.00 4.37
CA ASN A 881 -7.22 0.75 3.31
C ASN A 881 -8.64 0.25 3.00
N SER A 882 -9.15 -0.75 3.74
CA SER A 882 -10.55 -1.15 3.74
C SER A 882 -11.34 -0.36 4.80
N PRO A 883 -12.68 -0.34 4.78
CA PRO A 883 -13.45 0.23 5.87
C PRO A 883 -13.35 -0.60 7.16
N PHE A 884 -12.89 -1.86 7.08
CA PHE A 884 -12.83 -2.80 8.21
C PHE A 884 -11.56 -2.62 9.04
N ARG A 885 -11.42 -3.38 10.13
CA ARG A 885 -10.22 -3.35 10.97
C ARG A 885 -8.95 -3.79 10.20
N PRO A 886 -7.76 -3.26 10.53
CA PRO A 886 -7.44 -2.43 11.70
C PRO A 886 -7.86 -0.96 11.56
N PHE A 887 -8.15 -0.33 12.68
CA PHE A 887 -8.43 1.11 12.80
C PHE A 887 -7.20 1.92 13.21
N VAL A 888 -6.19 1.26 13.77
CA VAL A 888 -4.87 1.85 14.06
C VAL A 888 -3.80 1.03 13.36
N LEU A 889 -2.95 1.68 12.57
CA LEU A 889 -1.79 1.04 11.97
C LEU A 889 -0.53 1.74 12.48
N ALA A 890 0.35 0.98 13.13
CA ALA A 890 1.61 1.50 13.63
C ALA A 890 2.78 1.04 12.77
N SER A 891 3.60 1.99 12.32
CA SER A 891 4.73 1.75 11.42
C SER A 891 6.01 2.45 11.92
N THR A 892 7.16 1.88 11.57
CA THR A 892 8.47 2.55 11.63
C THR A 892 8.77 3.26 10.30
N SER A 893 10.05 3.48 10.00
CA SER A 893 10.55 3.97 8.69
C SER A 893 10.14 3.11 7.49
N ILE A 894 9.78 1.84 7.70
CA ILE A 894 9.34 0.93 6.64
C ILE A 894 8.11 1.48 5.89
N GLY A 895 7.14 2.06 6.60
CA GLY A 895 5.92 2.63 6.01
C GLY A 895 6.00 4.12 5.68
N GLN A 896 7.15 4.78 5.87
CA GLN A 896 7.29 6.22 5.67
C GLN A 896 7.30 6.63 4.19
N GLU A 897 7.70 5.74 3.27
CA GLU A 897 7.72 6.04 1.83
C GLU A 897 7.15 4.93 0.93
N GLY A 898 6.86 5.27 -0.33
CA GLY A 898 6.39 4.32 -1.35
C GLY A 898 5.00 3.68 -1.17
N LEU A 899 4.27 3.97 -0.08
CA LEU A 899 2.96 3.35 0.22
C LEU A 899 1.84 4.36 0.40
N ASP A 900 0.61 3.90 0.16
CA ASP A 900 -0.65 4.67 0.26
C ASP A 900 -1.53 4.13 1.39
N PHE A 901 -2.05 5.02 2.24
CA PHE A 901 -2.86 4.68 3.42
C PHE A 901 -4.10 5.59 3.56
N HIS A 902 -4.63 6.12 2.48
CA HIS A 902 -5.56 7.27 2.47
C HIS A 902 -7.05 6.93 2.39
N THR A 903 -7.40 5.69 2.03
CA THR A 903 -8.77 5.37 1.62
C THR A 903 -9.78 5.60 2.74
N TRP A 904 -9.47 5.15 3.96
CA TRP A 904 -10.32 5.31 5.16
C TRP A 904 -9.59 6.01 6.31
N CYS A 905 -8.50 6.70 6.02
CA CYS A 905 -7.66 7.38 7.00
C CYS A 905 -7.30 8.77 6.48
N HIS A 906 -7.39 9.77 7.36
CA HIS A 906 -6.85 11.09 7.15
C HIS A 906 -6.18 11.65 8.41
N ALA A 907 -5.85 10.80 9.38
CA ALA A 907 -5.14 11.20 10.60
C ALA A 907 -3.77 10.52 10.70
N VAL A 908 -2.71 11.33 10.79
CA VAL A 908 -1.34 10.88 11.00
C VAL A 908 -0.90 11.25 12.41
N VAL A 909 -0.53 10.24 13.19
CA VAL A 909 0.01 10.39 14.54
C VAL A 909 1.53 10.33 14.45
N HIS A 910 2.20 11.47 14.60
CA HIS A 910 3.65 11.53 14.71
C HIS A 910 4.07 11.13 16.11
N TRP A 911 4.05 9.83 16.38
CA TRP A 911 4.41 9.28 17.68
C TRP A 911 5.78 9.77 18.13
N ASN A 912 6.76 9.76 17.22
CA ASN A 912 8.01 10.49 17.37
C ASN A 912 8.16 11.52 16.26
N LEU A 913 8.67 12.71 16.60
CA LEU A 913 9.01 13.74 15.63
C LEU A 913 10.15 13.26 14.71
N PRO A 914 9.99 13.37 13.37
CA PRO A 914 11.08 13.08 12.44
C PRO A 914 12.30 13.98 12.67
N SER A 915 13.44 13.64 12.10
CA SER A 915 14.64 14.49 12.11
C SER A 915 14.50 15.69 11.17
N ASN A 916 13.85 15.51 10.02
CA ASN A 916 13.72 16.53 8.97
C ASN A 916 12.25 16.97 8.76
N PRO A 917 11.96 18.27 8.51
CA PRO A 917 10.64 18.75 8.07
C PRO A 917 10.03 18.00 6.88
N VAL A 918 10.86 17.55 5.94
CA VAL A 918 10.41 16.83 4.74
C VAL A 918 9.81 15.47 5.09
N ASP A 919 10.41 14.73 6.03
CA ASP A 919 9.85 13.45 6.50
C ASP A 919 8.49 13.65 7.18
N LEU A 920 8.25 14.83 7.77
CA LEU A 920 6.96 15.20 8.34
C LEU A 920 5.90 15.26 7.22
N GLU A 921 6.18 16.01 6.16
CA GLU A 921 5.32 16.14 4.98
C GLU A 921 5.15 14.81 4.23
N GLN A 922 6.21 14.00 4.10
CA GLN A 922 6.12 12.67 3.48
C GLN A 922 5.22 11.70 4.25
N ARG A 923 5.22 11.76 5.59
CA ARG A 923 4.33 10.96 6.45
C ARG A 923 2.87 11.40 6.30
N GLU A 924 2.61 12.71 6.24
CA GLU A 924 1.28 13.28 5.98
C GLU A 924 0.80 12.94 4.57
N GLY A 925 1.70 12.99 3.60
CA GLY A 925 1.49 12.57 2.22
C GLY A 925 1.13 11.09 2.07
N ARG A 926 1.08 10.27 3.14
CA ARG A 926 0.55 8.89 3.08
C ARG A 926 -0.96 8.83 3.07
N VAL A 927 -1.60 9.81 3.70
CA VAL A 927 -3.06 9.92 3.79
C VAL A 927 -3.62 11.03 2.90
N HIS A 928 -2.77 11.96 2.46
CA HIS A 928 -3.14 13.02 1.52
C HIS A 928 -2.87 12.59 0.06
N ARG A 929 -3.84 11.87 -0.53
CA ARG A 929 -3.74 11.21 -1.83
C ARG A 929 -5.04 11.39 -2.63
N TYR A 930 -5.00 10.95 -3.88
CA TYR A 930 -6.11 10.94 -4.82
C TYR A 930 -7.37 10.31 -4.20
N LYS A 931 -8.50 11.02 -4.26
CA LYS A 931 -9.80 10.68 -3.65
C LYS A 931 -9.69 10.23 -2.19
N GLY A 932 -8.76 10.84 -1.43
CA GLY A 932 -8.55 10.58 0.00
C GLY A 932 -9.82 10.67 0.84
N HIS A 933 -9.82 10.01 2.00
CA HIS A 933 -10.98 9.96 2.88
C HIS A 933 -11.56 11.35 3.20
N ALA A 934 -10.72 12.34 3.53
CA ALA A 934 -11.17 13.70 3.82
C ALA A 934 -11.82 14.39 2.61
N VAL A 935 -11.31 14.18 1.40
CA VAL A 935 -11.89 14.69 0.15
C VAL A 935 -13.29 14.12 -0.07
N ARG A 936 -13.45 12.80 0.08
CA ARG A 936 -14.75 12.13 -0.08
C ARG A 936 -15.77 12.59 0.94
N LYS A 937 -15.37 12.78 2.21
CA LYS A 937 -16.22 13.40 3.23
C LYS A 937 -16.67 14.80 2.85
N ASN A 938 -15.77 15.67 2.41
CA ASN A 938 -16.12 17.04 2.05
C ASN A 938 -17.02 17.11 0.81
N ILE A 939 -16.79 16.28 -0.21
CA ILE A 939 -17.67 16.20 -1.39
C ILE A 939 -19.07 15.71 -0.99
N ALA A 940 -19.15 14.71 -0.12
CA ALA A 940 -20.42 14.22 0.41
C ALA A 940 -21.16 15.27 1.26
N GLU A 941 -20.43 16.02 2.09
CA GLU A 941 -20.96 17.13 2.90
C GLU A 941 -21.48 18.28 2.01
N ARG A 942 -20.75 18.61 0.94
CA ARG A 942 -21.10 19.72 0.05
C ARG A 942 -22.24 19.40 -0.92
N TYR A 943 -22.22 18.21 -1.50
CA TYR A 943 -23.12 17.83 -2.59
C TYR A 943 -24.07 16.70 -2.15
N GLY A 944 -23.50 15.57 -1.72
CA GLY A 944 -24.20 14.44 -1.11
C GLY A 944 -25.45 13.97 -1.85
N LEU A 945 -26.42 13.47 -1.08
CA LEU A 945 -27.70 12.98 -1.60
C LEU A 945 -28.53 14.07 -2.30
N THR A 946 -28.40 15.33 -1.86
CA THR A 946 -29.15 16.45 -2.44
C THR A 946 -28.79 16.65 -3.91
N ALA A 947 -27.50 16.76 -4.24
CA ALA A 947 -27.07 16.92 -5.63
C ALA A 947 -27.31 15.67 -6.48
N LEU A 948 -27.19 14.48 -5.88
CA LEU A 948 -27.49 13.21 -6.57
C LEU A 948 -28.97 13.11 -6.95
N SER A 949 -29.89 13.63 -6.14
CA SER A 949 -31.33 13.55 -6.44
C SER A 949 -31.73 14.28 -7.74
N GLU A 950 -30.91 15.24 -8.19
CA GLU A 950 -31.16 16.03 -9.40
C GLU A 950 -30.47 15.44 -10.65
N THR A 951 -29.34 14.75 -10.47
CA THR A 951 -28.39 14.45 -11.58
C THR A 951 -28.06 12.98 -11.74
N HIS A 952 -28.27 12.14 -10.72
CA HIS A 952 -27.89 10.74 -10.77
C HIS A 952 -28.92 9.93 -11.57
N VAL A 953 -28.43 9.13 -12.53
CA VAL A 953 -29.26 8.27 -13.37
C VAL A 953 -28.68 6.85 -13.31
N GLY A 954 -28.78 6.24 -12.14
CA GLY A 954 -28.23 4.92 -11.85
C GLY A 954 -26.70 4.80 -11.97
N GLY A 955 -26.18 3.62 -11.65
CA GLY A 955 -24.74 3.35 -11.68
C GLY A 955 -24.00 3.80 -10.41
N ASP A 956 -22.74 4.20 -10.55
CA ASP A 956 -21.88 4.58 -9.44
C ASP A 956 -22.15 6.01 -8.94
N PRO A 957 -22.73 6.20 -7.72
CA PRO A 957 -23.06 7.52 -7.20
C PRO A 957 -21.83 8.38 -6.90
N TRP A 958 -20.71 7.77 -6.53
CA TRP A 958 -19.48 8.51 -6.25
C TRP A 958 -18.87 9.08 -7.51
N GLN A 959 -18.96 8.34 -8.63
CA GLN A 959 -18.55 8.89 -9.92
C GLN A 959 -19.38 10.13 -10.30
N THR A 960 -20.70 10.11 -10.07
CA THR A 960 -21.56 11.28 -10.28
C THR A 960 -21.13 12.45 -9.39
N LEU A 961 -20.89 12.23 -8.09
CA LEU A 961 -20.44 13.29 -7.18
C LEU A 961 -19.11 13.92 -7.59
N PHE A 962 -18.13 13.10 -7.96
CA PHE A 962 -16.84 13.62 -8.44
C PHE A 962 -16.99 14.40 -9.76
N ASN A 963 -17.90 13.99 -10.65
CA ASN A 963 -18.20 14.73 -11.87
C ASN A 963 -18.83 16.10 -11.55
N ILE A 964 -19.79 16.16 -10.62
CA ILE A 964 -20.41 17.43 -10.17
C ILE A 964 -19.34 18.35 -9.57
N ALA A 965 -18.51 17.83 -8.67
CA ALA A 965 -17.44 18.59 -8.03
C ALA A 965 -16.39 19.09 -9.04
N SER A 966 -16.07 18.28 -10.06
CA SER A 966 -15.16 18.63 -11.14
C SER A 966 -15.73 19.71 -12.07
N GLN A 967 -17.04 19.69 -12.34
CA GLN A 967 -17.74 20.70 -13.14
C GLN A 967 -17.95 22.02 -12.38
N GLY A 968 -18.07 21.96 -11.05
CA GLY A 968 -18.18 23.13 -10.18
C GLY A 968 -16.87 23.91 -9.97
N LYS A 969 -15.75 23.44 -10.52
CA LYS A 969 -14.43 24.08 -10.45
C LYS A 969 -14.41 25.39 -11.25
N ASN A 970 -13.72 26.43 -10.76
CA ASN A 970 -13.58 27.68 -11.51
C ASN A 970 -12.67 27.49 -12.76
N ASN A 971 -12.94 28.23 -13.84
CA ASN A 971 -12.12 28.21 -15.05
C ASN A 971 -10.64 28.52 -14.72
N GLY A 972 -9.73 27.65 -15.19
CA GLY A 972 -8.28 27.79 -14.99
C GLY A 972 -7.70 27.12 -13.74
N GLN A 973 -8.52 26.59 -12.83
CA GLN A 973 -8.01 25.78 -11.71
C GLN A 973 -7.59 24.38 -12.19
N SER A 974 -6.58 23.78 -11.57
CA SER A 974 -6.13 22.42 -11.89
C SER A 974 -7.07 21.34 -11.35
N ASP A 975 -7.11 20.17 -12.00
CA ASP A 975 -7.73 18.93 -11.54
C ASP A 975 -7.14 18.34 -10.25
N LEU A 976 -6.19 19.03 -9.60
CA LEU A 976 -5.96 18.86 -8.17
C LEU A 976 -7.27 19.02 -7.36
N ILE A 977 -8.18 19.87 -7.84
CA ILE A 977 -9.54 20.00 -7.34
C ILE A 977 -10.48 19.26 -8.32
N PRO A 978 -11.37 18.36 -7.85
CA PRO A 978 -11.63 17.98 -6.47
C PRO A 978 -10.80 16.78 -5.99
N TYR A 979 -9.92 16.24 -6.82
CA TYR A 979 -9.42 14.88 -6.65
C TYR A 979 -8.37 14.71 -5.55
N TRP A 980 -7.52 15.71 -5.26
CA TRP A 980 -6.59 15.71 -4.13
C TRP A 980 -7.01 16.70 -3.05
N ILE A 981 -7.68 17.78 -3.44
CA ILE A 981 -8.02 18.91 -2.58
C ILE A 981 -9.48 19.25 -2.81
N PHE A 982 -10.24 19.32 -1.72
CA PHE A 982 -11.61 19.85 -1.74
C PHE A 982 -11.89 20.53 -0.40
N GLU A 983 -11.71 21.85 -0.34
CA GLU A 983 -11.74 22.64 0.90
C GLU A 983 -13.16 23.00 1.38
N ASP A 984 -14.16 22.83 0.51
CA ASP A 984 -15.57 23.16 0.77
C ASP A 984 -16.25 22.04 1.58
N GLY A 985 -15.76 21.78 2.80
CA GLY A 985 -16.30 20.86 3.80
C GLY A 985 -15.51 20.93 5.11
N SER A 986 -15.87 20.11 6.10
CA SER A 986 -15.32 20.15 7.46
C SER A 986 -14.06 19.30 7.67
N ALA A 987 -13.87 18.23 6.91
CA ALA A 987 -12.76 17.30 7.06
C ALA A 987 -11.44 17.89 6.55
N ARG A 988 -10.35 17.63 7.26
CA ARG A 988 -8.98 18.04 6.92
C ARG A 988 -8.03 16.87 7.17
N VAL A 989 -6.87 16.86 6.52
CA VAL A 989 -5.80 15.93 6.90
C VAL A 989 -5.26 16.34 8.26
N GLU A 990 -5.34 15.46 9.24
CA GLU A 990 -5.00 15.75 10.62
C GLU A 990 -3.57 15.33 10.94
N ARG A 991 -2.74 16.31 11.33
CA ARG A 991 -1.46 16.10 11.98
C ARG A 991 -1.70 16.05 13.49
N ARG A 992 -1.55 14.86 14.09
CA ARG A 992 -1.67 14.65 15.54
C ARG A 992 -0.28 14.40 16.13
N ILE A 993 0.12 15.22 17.09
CA ILE A 993 1.44 15.10 17.75
C ILE A 993 1.22 14.97 19.25
N PRO A 994 1.31 13.75 19.82
CA PRO A 994 1.19 13.55 21.26
C PRO A 994 2.44 14.09 21.96
N LEU A 995 2.41 15.37 22.29
CA LEU A 995 3.56 16.13 22.75
C LEU A 995 3.71 16.00 24.26
N LEU A 996 4.86 15.49 24.71
CA LEU A 996 5.19 15.41 26.13
C LEU A 996 5.55 16.81 26.66
N PRO A 997 4.82 17.34 27.65
CA PRO A 997 5.14 18.63 28.27
C PRO A 997 6.57 18.66 28.80
N TYR A 998 7.21 19.83 28.74
CA TYR A 998 8.58 20.07 29.23
C TYR A 998 9.69 19.25 28.55
N SER A 999 9.39 18.53 27.46
CA SER A 999 10.39 17.79 26.70
C SER A 999 11.11 18.66 25.67
N LYS A 1000 12.31 18.24 25.23
CA LYS A 1000 13.04 18.86 24.11
C LYS A 1000 12.23 18.84 22.80
N GLU A 1001 11.21 17.98 22.69
CA GLU A 1001 10.36 17.84 21.51
C GLU A 1001 9.53 19.09 21.24
N VAL A 1002 9.17 19.86 22.28
CA VAL A 1002 8.43 21.13 22.13
C VAL A 1002 9.24 22.12 21.28
N GLY A 1003 10.54 22.28 21.59
CA GLY A 1003 11.45 23.10 20.81
C GLY A 1003 11.72 22.51 19.42
N LYS A 1004 11.88 21.19 19.33
CA LYS A 1004 12.08 20.49 18.04
C LYS A 1004 10.90 20.70 17.09
N LEU A 1005 9.66 20.59 17.57
CA LEU A 1005 8.46 20.81 16.75
C LEU A 1005 8.43 22.23 16.20
N LYS A 1006 8.73 23.24 17.03
CA LYS A 1006 8.79 24.63 16.57
C LYS A 1006 9.80 24.81 15.43
N ARG A 1007 10.99 24.21 15.55
CA ARG A 1007 12.02 24.22 14.50
C ARG A 1007 11.58 23.47 13.24
N LEU A 1008 10.94 22.31 13.37
CA LEU A 1008 10.43 21.54 12.23
C LEU A 1008 9.38 22.33 11.44
N LYS A 1009 8.45 22.99 12.15
CA LYS A 1009 7.41 23.83 11.53
C LYS A 1009 8.00 25.03 10.81
N GLN A 1010 8.99 25.68 11.42
CA GLN A 1010 9.74 26.74 10.74
C GLN A 1010 10.42 26.16 9.49
N GLY A 1011 11.22 25.10 9.63
CA GLY A 1011 11.93 24.41 8.53
C GLY A 1011 11.10 24.11 7.29
N LEU A 1012 9.83 23.71 7.43
CA LEU A 1012 8.94 23.42 6.30
C LEU A 1012 8.60 24.68 5.47
N ALA A 1013 8.37 25.82 6.12
CA ALA A 1013 8.12 27.09 5.44
C ALA A 1013 9.40 27.62 4.76
N LEU A 1014 10.53 27.45 5.46
CA LEU A 1014 11.87 27.84 5.01
C LEU A 1014 12.29 27.07 3.75
N TYR A 1015 12.02 25.77 3.71
CA TYR A 1015 12.30 24.87 2.61
C TYR A 1015 11.76 25.38 1.26
N ARG A 1016 10.52 25.88 1.22
CA ARG A 1016 9.87 26.27 -0.04
C ARG A 1016 10.42 27.60 -0.60
N MET A 1017 10.89 28.50 0.27
CA MET A 1017 11.42 29.80 -0.12
C MET A 1017 12.87 29.79 -0.59
N VAL A 1018 13.67 28.86 -0.08
CA VAL A 1018 15.14 28.90 -0.22
C VAL A 1018 15.66 27.78 -1.13
N PHE A 1019 14.79 27.30 -2.04
CA PHE A 1019 15.06 26.17 -2.93
C PHE A 1019 16.42 26.28 -3.64
N GLY A 1020 17.28 25.28 -3.42
CA GLY A 1020 18.60 25.18 -4.07
C GLY A 1020 19.68 26.15 -3.55
N GLN A 1021 19.40 27.03 -2.60
CA GLN A 1021 20.34 28.07 -2.16
C GLN A 1021 21.38 27.55 -1.15
N PRO A 1022 22.63 28.06 -1.17
CA PRO A 1022 23.65 27.76 -0.16
C PRO A 1022 23.38 28.51 1.16
N ARG A 1023 23.78 27.96 2.32
CA ARG A 1023 23.65 28.56 3.68
C ARG A 1023 22.27 29.20 3.93
N GLN A 1024 21.25 28.37 3.88
CA GLN A 1024 19.84 28.78 3.92
C GLN A 1024 19.46 29.46 5.24
N GLU A 1025 20.05 29.04 6.35
CA GLU A 1025 19.77 29.55 7.70
C GLU A 1025 20.09 31.05 7.86
N ASP A 1026 21.20 31.52 7.29
CA ASP A 1026 21.59 32.93 7.30
C ASP A 1026 20.57 33.83 6.59
N LEU A 1027 20.04 33.34 5.45
CA LEU A 1027 19.02 34.03 4.67
C LEU A 1027 17.74 34.22 5.49
N LEU A 1028 17.39 33.20 6.26
CA LEU A 1028 16.15 33.14 7.02
C LEU A 1028 16.24 33.86 8.35
N PHE A 1029 17.40 33.83 9.01
CA PHE A 1029 17.67 34.71 10.14
C PHE A 1029 17.52 36.17 9.73
N SER A 1030 18.01 36.53 8.54
CA SER A 1030 17.85 37.90 8.02
C SER A 1030 16.40 38.26 7.66
N LEU A 1031 15.61 37.29 7.18
CA LEU A 1031 14.18 37.46 6.84
C LEU A 1031 13.29 37.52 8.10
N SER A 1032 13.61 36.73 9.13
CA SER A 1032 12.80 36.63 10.37
C SER A 1032 13.06 37.76 11.37
N GLN A 1033 14.21 38.45 11.30
CA GLN A 1033 14.51 39.60 12.15
C GLN A 1033 13.84 40.91 11.71
N ASN A 1034 13.38 41.02 10.45
CA ASN A 1034 13.11 42.31 9.82
C ASN A 1034 11.65 42.69 9.50
N GLY A 1035 10.62 41.89 9.85
CA GLY A 1035 9.25 42.42 9.78
C GLY A 1035 8.09 41.42 9.82
N ASN A 1036 6.92 41.93 10.25
CA ASN A 1036 5.61 41.34 10.01
C ASN A 1036 5.38 41.23 8.48
N HIS A 1037 5.82 40.15 7.86
CA HIS A 1037 5.47 39.85 6.48
C HIS A 1037 4.15 39.06 6.46
N GLU A 1038 3.11 39.63 5.83
CA GLU A 1038 1.88 38.89 5.54
C GLU A 1038 2.18 37.75 4.56
N SER A 1039 1.40 36.66 4.62
CA SER A 1039 1.62 35.45 3.81
C SER A 1039 1.62 35.70 2.29
N ALA A 1040 1.04 36.82 1.84
CA ALA A 1040 0.96 37.21 0.43
C ALA A 1040 2.32 37.61 -0.18
N ASP A 1041 3.20 38.28 0.57
CA ASP A 1041 4.53 38.70 0.08
C ASP A 1041 5.47 37.51 -0.14
N LEU A 1042 5.28 36.43 0.64
CA LEU A 1042 6.12 35.23 0.59
C LEU A 1042 5.86 34.40 -0.68
N ALA A 1043 4.64 34.46 -1.24
CA ALA A 1043 4.28 33.70 -2.45
C ALA A 1043 5.02 34.19 -3.70
N GLU A 1044 5.27 35.49 -3.82
CA GLU A 1044 6.01 36.07 -4.96
C GLU A 1044 7.49 35.64 -4.98
N TRP A 1045 8.05 35.23 -3.85
CA TRP A 1045 9.45 34.83 -3.72
C TRP A 1045 9.70 33.32 -3.93
N LEU A 1046 8.65 32.50 -3.99
CA LEU A 1046 8.75 31.06 -4.20
C LEU A 1046 9.17 30.73 -5.63
N ILE A 1047 10.25 29.96 -5.81
CA ILE A 1047 10.65 29.40 -7.10
C ILE A 1047 9.55 28.41 -7.57
N SER A 1048 8.96 28.68 -8.74
CA SER A 1048 8.00 27.80 -9.38
C SER A 1048 8.66 26.99 -10.47
N LEU A 1049 8.61 25.66 -10.33
CA LEU A 1049 9.06 24.71 -11.35
C LEU A 1049 7.87 23.97 -11.97
N GLN A 1050 6.67 24.55 -11.91
CA GLN A 1050 5.51 23.97 -12.60
C GLN A 1050 5.76 23.93 -14.11
N PRO A 1051 5.38 22.84 -14.81
CA PRO A 1051 5.51 22.78 -16.25
C PRO A 1051 4.84 23.99 -16.92
N PRO A 1052 5.50 24.68 -17.86
CA PRO A 1052 4.92 25.81 -18.60
C PRO A 1052 3.79 25.35 -19.53
N GLU A 1053 2.88 26.26 -19.90
CA GLU A 1053 1.87 25.95 -20.92
C GLU A 1053 2.56 25.72 -22.27
N THR A 1054 2.42 24.52 -22.81
CA THR A 1054 2.83 24.21 -24.17
C THR A 1054 1.71 24.59 -25.12
N ASP A 1055 1.96 25.50 -26.07
CA ASP A 1055 1.02 25.78 -27.16
C ASP A 1055 0.71 24.48 -27.93
N LEU A 1056 -0.49 23.94 -27.72
CA LEU A 1056 -0.95 22.68 -28.32
C LEU A 1056 -1.28 22.80 -29.83
N ASN A 1057 -0.84 23.86 -30.51
CA ASN A 1057 -1.31 24.25 -31.85
C ASN A 1057 -0.32 24.13 -33.01
N ASP A 1058 0.92 23.66 -32.79
CA ASP A 1058 1.81 23.39 -33.92
C ASP A 1058 1.42 22.09 -34.62
N LYS A 1059 0.54 22.22 -35.62
CA LYS A 1059 0.37 21.22 -36.68
C LYS A 1059 1.71 21.05 -37.41
N PRO A 1060 2.09 19.82 -37.81
CA PRO A 1060 3.30 19.62 -38.59
C PRO A 1060 3.16 20.32 -39.94
N GLU A 1061 4.08 21.26 -40.23
CA GLU A 1061 4.20 21.87 -41.55
C GLU A 1061 4.50 20.78 -42.59
N ASN A 1062 3.63 20.70 -43.60
CA ASN A 1062 3.79 19.84 -44.77
C ASN A 1062 5.13 20.13 -45.46
N MET A 1063 6.05 19.16 -45.44
CA MET A 1063 7.06 19.02 -46.48
C MET A 1063 6.37 18.72 -47.82
N SER A 1064 6.08 19.75 -48.62
CA SER A 1064 5.71 19.57 -50.03
C SER A 1064 6.97 19.25 -50.84
N SER A 1065 7.26 17.97 -51.03
CA SER A 1065 8.19 17.50 -52.06
C SER A 1065 7.54 17.64 -53.44
N ARG A 1066 8.24 18.34 -54.33
CA ARG A 1066 8.00 18.36 -55.77
C ARG A 1066 7.83 16.94 -56.31
N GLY A 1067 6.72 16.72 -57.01
CA GLY A 1067 6.46 15.52 -57.80
C GLY A 1067 5.38 15.83 -58.82
N GLU A 1068 5.77 16.38 -59.97
CA GLU A 1068 4.94 16.41 -61.16
C GLU A 1068 4.65 14.97 -61.60
N ILE A 1069 3.41 14.52 -61.50
CA ILE A 1069 2.88 13.43 -62.33
C ILE A 1069 1.50 13.84 -62.81
N LEU A 1070 1.45 14.20 -64.09
CA LEU A 1070 0.24 14.29 -64.92
C LEU A 1070 -0.56 12.99 -64.84
N PHE A 1071 -1.83 13.05 -64.45
CA PHE A 1071 -2.86 12.21 -65.07
C PHE A 1071 -4.20 12.96 -65.13
N THR A 1072 -4.71 13.00 -66.35
CA THR A 1072 -5.93 13.62 -66.85
C THR A 1072 -7.20 12.98 -66.30
N GLN A 1073 -8.23 13.81 -66.19
CA GLN A 1073 -9.63 13.44 -66.01
C GLN A 1073 -10.12 12.46 -67.07
N GLU A 1074 -10.93 11.48 -66.67
CA GLU A 1074 -12.20 11.11 -67.31
C GLU A 1074 -13.00 10.21 -66.34
N GLY A 1075 -14.26 10.56 -66.09
CA GLY A 1075 -15.24 9.74 -65.36
C GLY A 1075 -15.87 8.66 -66.25
N PRO A 1076 -17.01 8.02 -65.88
CA PRO A 1076 -17.92 8.31 -64.76
C PRO A 1076 -17.83 7.33 -63.58
#